data_AF-A0A2S9K6X8-F1
#
_entry.id   AF-A0A2S9K6X8-F1
#
_cell.length_a   1.000
_cell.length_b   1.000
_cell.length_c   1.000
_cell.angle_alpha   90.00
_cell.angle_beta   90.00
_cell.angle_gamma   90.00
#
_symmetry.space_group_name_H-M   'P 1'
#
loop_
_entity.id
_entity.type
_entity.pdbx_description
1 polymer ?
#
loop_
_entity_poly.entity_id
_entity_poly.type
_entity_poly.pdbx_seq_one_letter_code
_entity_poly.pdbx_strand_id
1 'polypeptide(L)'
;MMLTRKTTRGASGATSHGGALVQRLQHGLAQALPTMDRRGFLRRSGLGLGVGLAAGQLSLVRKAEAAADAKADGARKIEVRRTVCSHCSVGCAVDAVVDNGVWVRQEPVFDSPINLGSHCAKGASLREHGHGEYRLRYPMKLVKGKYQRISWDQALSEISDKMKALRAASGPDSVYFIGSSKHSNEQAYLLRKFVSFWGTNNCDHQARICHSTTVAGVANTWGYGAMTNSYNDMQNSKVALYIGSNAAEAHPVSMLHMLHAKEHGCKMIVVDPRFTRTAAKADEYVRIRSGSDIPFLFGILHHIFKNGWEDKAYIKDRVWGMDKVRDEVLSKWTPDKVEEACGVKEEQVLRVATLLHQHRPGTVVWCMGQTQHTIGNAIVRASCLLQLALGNIGKSGGGTNIFRGHDNVQGATDVGPNPDSLPGYYGLAEGSWKHFAAAWGVDYEWIKAQYAEGQMTKPGITVSRWIDGVLEKNEHIDQGPNLRGVFYWGHAPNSQMRGLEMKRAMDKLDLLVVVDPYPSATAAMAAMPGDAADLNPDRAVYLLPAATQFETSGSCTASNRSLQWREKVIDPLWESRSDHMIMYQLAQKLGFDQELVKNVKLQQVKGQDEPVIEDILREINRCVWTIGYTGQSPERLKAHMRNMHAFDVKTLKCKGKVVDAETGYDLTGDYFGLPWPCYGTPELKHPGSPNLYDTSVHVMEGGGNFRANFGVEKDGVSLLAEDGSHSKGADITTGYPELDHVLLKKLGWWDELTDAEKAKAEGKNWKTDSSGGMIRVFMQNHGCHPFGNAKARAVVWNFPDAIPQHREPIFGIRPDLVAKYPTHDDQKNRWRLPILYKSLQQKNVEEKLHEKFPLIMTSGRLVEYEGGGEETRSNPWLAELQQEMFVEINPATAAARGIRNGGRVWVSSPTGARLNVQALVTERVAPDTVFLPFHFSGRWQGKDLLEHYPEGAHPIVRGEAVNTATGYGYDIVTMMQETKTQICNVERA
;
A
#
# COMPACT_ATOMS: atom_id res chain seq x y z
N MET A 1 6.22 3.81 35.97
CA MET A 1 6.27 3.96 37.45
C MET A 1 5.62 2.73 38.08
N MET A 2 6.41 1.75 38.47
CA MET A 2 5.97 0.64 39.33
C MET A 2 6.35 0.99 40.76
N LEU A 3 5.36 1.15 41.63
CA LEU A 3 5.57 1.53 43.02
C LEU A 3 5.77 0.27 43.87
N THR A 4 6.90 0.29 44.56
CA THR A 4 7.41 -0.69 45.50
C THR A 4 6.61 -0.73 46.80
N ARG A 5 6.48 -1.94 47.34
CA ARG A 5 6.06 -2.23 48.72
C ARG A 5 6.97 -1.53 49.75
N LYS A 6 6.36 -1.04 50.83
CA LYS A 6 6.98 -0.99 52.17
C LYS A 6 6.04 -1.61 53.19
N THR A 7 6.61 -2.53 53.95
CA THR A 7 6.06 -3.24 55.11
C THR A 7 6.46 -2.50 56.40
N THR A 8 5.58 -2.51 57.42
CA THR A 8 5.98 -2.48 58.83
C THR A 8 4.97 -3.25 59.70
N ARG A 9 5.52 -3.99 60.66
CA ARG A 9 4.93 -5.01 61.57
C ARG A 9 4.39 -4.42 62.88
N GLY A 10 3.55 -5.21 63.57
CA GLY A 10 3.37 -5.27 65.04
C GLY A 10 1.95 -5.73 65.42
N ALA A 11 1.70 -7.03 65.69
CA ALA A 11 1.57 -7.70 67.01
C ALA A 11 0.44 -7.11 67.89
N SER A 12 -0.52 -7.81 68.52
CA SER A 12 -0.67 -9.15 69.14
C SER A 12 -2.20 -9.42 69.31
N GLY A 13 -2.76 -10.63 69.25
CA GLY A 13 -2.83 -11.57 70.39
C GLY A 13 -4.27 -12.10 70.60
N ALA A 14 -4.39 -13.44 70.61
CA ALA A 14 -5.38 -14.38 71.20
C ALA A 14 -6.91 -14.14 71.24
N THR A 15 -7.57 -15.29 71.01
CA THR A 15 -8.98 -15.72 70.98
C THR A 15 -9.77 -15.65 72.30
N SER A 16 -11.10 -15.40 72.25
CA SER A 16 -12.14 -16.41 72.53
C SER A 16 -13.59 -15.85 72.50
N HIS A 17 -14.43 -16.56 71.77
CA HIS A 17 -15.85 -16.93 71.97
C HIS A 17 -16.94 -15.93 72.41
N GLY A 18 -18.00 -15.89 71.58
CA GLY A 18 -19.36 -16.16 72.04
C GLY A 18 -20.41 -15.10 71.70
N GLY A 19 -21.36 -15.41 70.82
CA GLY A 19 -22.51 -14.54 70.55
C GLY A 19 -23.48 -15.08 69.50
N ALA A 20 -24.11 -16.22 69.82
CA ALA A 20 -25.05 -17.01 69.01
C ALA A 20 -26.37 -16.32 68.59
N LEU A 21 -26.44 -14.98 68.60
CA LEU A 21 -27.62 -14.20 68.21
C LEU A 21 -27.59 -13.81 66.72
N VAL A 22 -26.39 -13.62 66.15
CA VAL A 22 -26.22 -13.25 64.73
C VAL A 22 -26.46 -14.44 63.79
N GLN A 23 -26.12 -15.67 64.23
CA GLN A 23 -26.39 -16.88 63.45
C GLN A 23 -27.88 -17.24 63.37
N ARG A 24 -28.72 -16.79 64.30
CA ARG A 24 -30.18 -17.05 64.25
C ARG A 24 -30.94 -16.09 63.33
N LEU A 25 -30.39 -14.92 62.99
CA LEU A 25 -31.01 -13.98 62.04
C LEU A 25 -30.65 -14.26 60.58
N GLN A 26 -29.52 -14.92 60.31
CA GLN A 26 -29.14 -15.30 58.94
C GLN A 26 -29.84 -16.58 58.43
N HIS A 27 -30.37 -17.44 59.32
CA HIS A 27 -31.07 -18.65 58.90
C HIS A 27 -32.56 -18.44 58.55
N GLY A 28 -33.17 -17.31 58.95
CA GLY A 28 -34.57 -16.99 58.65
C GLY A 28 -34.81 -16.30 57.30
N LEU A 29 -33.77 -15.74 56.67
CA LEU A 29 -33.89 -15.00 55.40
C LEU A 29 -33.44 -15.82 54.16
N ALA A 30 -32.97 -17.06 54.35
CA ALA A 30 -32.56 -17.96 53.26
C ALA A 30 -33.68 -18.90 52.76
N GLN A 31 -34.91 -18.79 53.27
CA GLN A 31 -36.05 -19.66 52.89
C GLN A 31 -37.16 -19.00 52.09
N ALA A 32 -36.92 -17.85 51.46
CA ALA A 32 -37.87 -17.28 50.50
C ALA A 32 -37.13 -16.84 49.23
N LEU A 33 -36.81 -17.82 48.38
CA LEU A 33 -36.70 -17.78 46.90
C LEU A 33 -35.71 -18.87 46.44
N PRO A 34 -36.11 -19.83 45.60
CA PRO A 34 -35.21 -20.89 45.17
C PRO A 34 -34.22 -20.36 44.13
N THR A 35 -32.96 -20.13 44.53
CA THR A 35 -31.87 -19.89 43.58
C THR A 35 -31.49 -21.21 42.91
N MET A 36 -31.70 -21.27 41.60
CA MET A 36 -31.47 -22.45 40.78
C MET A 36 -29.97 -22.64 40.55
N ASP A 37 -29.40 -23.78 40.96
CA ASP A 37 -27.99 -24.09 40.73
C ASP A 37 -27.70 -24.36 39.24
N ARG A 38 -26.48 -24.07 38.79
CA ARG A 38 -25.97 -24.19 37.41
C ARG A 38 -26.27 -25.55 36.76
N ARG A 39 -26.27 -26.65 37.53
CA ARG A 39 -26.61 -28.00 37.08
C ARG A 39 -28.12 -28.21 36.94
N GLY A 40 -28.91 -27.58 37.81
CA GLY A 40 -30.38 -27.51 37.73
C GLY A 40 -30.87 -26.67 36.54
N PHE A 41 -30.19 -25.55 36.25
CA PHE A 41 -30.41 -24.76 35.03
C PHE A 41 -30.15 -25.59 33.77
N LEU A 42 -28.99 -26.25 33.67
CA LEU A 42 -28.64 -27.04 32.49
C LEU A 42 -29.57 -28.26 32.28
N ARG A 43 -30.04 -28.92 33.34
CA ARG A 43 -31.01 -30.03 33.23
C ARG A 43 -32.41 -29.56 32.82
N ARG A 44 -32.88 -28.41 33.31
CA ARG A 44 -34.19 -27.86 32.92
C ARG A 44 -34.17 -27.23 31.53
N SER A 45 -33.07 -26.58 31.14
CA SER A 45 -32.86 -26.12 29.77
C SER A 45 -32.76 -27.28 28.78
N GLY A 46 -32.18 -28.42 29.19
CA GLY A 46 -32.13 -29.65 28.38
C GLY A 46 -33.48 -30.37 28.20
N LEU A 47 -34.42 -30.22 29.14
CA LEU A 47 -35.74 -30.87 29.07
C LEU A 47 -36.86 -29.96 28.51
N GLY A 48 -36.64 -28.64 28.43
CA GLY A 48 -37.58 -27.69 27.81
C GLY A 48 -37.36 -27.45 26.31
N LEU A 49 -36.31 -28.02 25.72
CA LEU A 49 -35.91 -27.86 24.31
C LEU A 49 -36.22 -29.10 23.45
N GLY A 50 -37.11 -29.98 23.92
CA GLY A 50 -37.31 -31.30 23.34
C GLY A 50 -38.20 -31.40 22.10
N VAL A 51 -39.00 -30.39 21.73
CA VAL A 51 -40.02 -30.60 20.65
C VAL A 51 -40.25 -29.39 19.71
N GLY A 52 -39.46 -28.32 19.73
CA GLY A 52 -39.90 -27.12 18.97
C GLY A 52 -38.89 -26.09 18.49
N LEU A 53 -37.61 -26.43 18.24
CA LEU A 53 -36.67 -25.44 17.67
C LEU A 53 -35.80 -26.04 16.56
N ALA A 54 -36.42 -26.21 15.40
CA ALA A 54 -35.76 -26.12 14.10
C ALA A 54 -36.15 -24.77 13.44
N ALA A 55 -35.77 -23.65 14.05
CA ALA A 55 -35.74 -22.31 13.44
C ALA A 55 -35.43 -21.28 14.54
N GLY A 56 -34.28 -20.61 14.46
CA GLY A 56 -33.96 -19.51 15.38
C GLY A 56 -32.49 -19.49 15.76
N GLN A 57 -31.64 -19.03 14.84
CA GLN A 57 -30.30 -18.58 15.19
C GLN A 57 -30.41 -17.53 16.31
N LEU A 58 -29.60 -17.72 17.36
CA LEU A 58 -29.44 -16.78 18.48
C LEU A 58 -28.84 -15.46 17.98
N SER A 59 -29.69 -14.46 17.71
CA SER A 59 -29.28 -13.05 17.67
C SER A 59 -29.31 -12.48 19.08
N LEU A 60 -28.17 -12.48 19.78
CA LEU A 60 -28.03 -11.85 21.10
C LEU A 60 -27.92 -10.30 21.01
N VAL A 61 -28.17 -9.72 19.83
CA VAL A 61 -28.33 -8.27 19.63
C VAL A 61 -29.68 -8.04 18.93
N ARG A 62 -30.67 -7.56 19.69
CA ARG A 62 -31.91 -7.03 19.11
C ARG A 62 -31.75 -5.53 18.87
N LYS A 63 -32.13 -5.08 17.68
CA LYS A 63 -32.31 -3.66 17.37
C LYS A 63 -33.38 -3.11 18.33
N ALA A 64 -33.06 -2.07 19.09
CA ALA A 64 -34.07 -1.39 19.89
C ALA A 64 -35.07 -0.73 18.94
N GLU A 65 -36.35 -1.12 19.03
CA GLU A 65 -37.42 -0.37 18.38
C GLU A 65 -37.67 0.89 19.20
N ALA A 66 -37.23 2.04 18.68
CA ALA A 66 -37.67 3.33 19.22
C ALA A 66 -39.17 3.49 18.97
N ALA A 67 -39.87 4.14 19.91
CA ALA A 67 -41.28 4.50 19.76
C ALA A 67 -41.48 5.27 18.45
N ALA A 68 -42.54 4.91 17.70
CA ALA A 68 -42.80 5.46 16.38
C ALA A 68 -43.08 6.97 16.45
N ASP A 69 -42.12 7.78 15.99
CA ASP A 69 -42.35 9.18 15.71
C ASP A 69 -43.10 9.36 14.38
N ALA A 70 -43.93 10.41 14.34
CA ALA A 70 -44.96 10.71 13.37
C ALA A 70 -44.58 10.45 11.89
N LYS A 71 -45.54 9.89 11.13
CA LYS A 71 -45.46 9.65 9.68
C LYS A 71 -45.08 10.96 8.95
N ALA A 72 -43.83 11.04 8.49
CA ALA A 72 -43.46 11.94 7.42
C ALA A 72 -44.14 11.50 6.13
N ASP A 73 -44.76 12.44 5.42
CA ASP A 73 -45.54 12.20 4.21
C ASP A 73 -44.59 11.87 3.05
N GLY A 74 -44.50 10.59 2.68
CA GLY A 74 -43.65 10.04 1.63
C GLY A 74 -43.12 8.65 1.96
N ALA A 75 -43.17 7.71 1.01
CA ALA A 75 -42.58 6.38 1.20
C ALA A 75 -41.05 6.49 1.32
N ARG A 76 -40.54 6.46 2.55
CA ARG A 76 -39.11 6.54 2.86
C ARG A 76 -38.35 5.39 2.17
N LYS A 77 -37.51 5.69 1.17
CA LYS A 77 -36.71 4.68 0.46
C LYS A 77 -35.36 4.51 1.16
N ILE A 78 -35.31 3.56 2.09
CA ILE A 78 -34.06 3.18 2.77
C ILE A 78 -33.40 2.04 1.99
N GLU A 79 -32.16 2.26 1.56
CA GLU A 79 -31.32 1.27 0.89
C GLU A 79 -30.06 1.00 1.72
N VAL A 80 -29.53 -0.21 1.63
CA VAL A 80 -28.19 -0.53 2.15
C VAL A 80 -27.29 -0.75 0.96
N ARG A 81 -26.24 0.07 0.85
CA ARG A 81 -25.20 0.00 -0.19
C ARG A 81 -23.93 -0.53 0.43
N ARG A 82 -23.42 -1.65 -0.08
CA ARG A 82 -22.20 -2.26 0.44
C ARG A 82 -21.00 -1.76 -0.34
N THR A 83 -20.05 -1.17 0.37
CA THR A 83 -18.84 -0.60 -0.23
C THR A 83 -17.59 -0.97 0.57
N VAL A 84 -16.44 -0.47 0.15
CA VAL A 84 -15.13 -0.75 0.76
C VAL A 84 -14.52 0.57 1.23
N CYS A 85 -13.96 0.56 2.44
CA CYS A 85 -13.21 1.69 3.00
C CYS A 85 -12.15 2.22 2.01
N SER A 86 -12.07 3.55 1.86
CA SER A 86 -11.19 4.25 0.91
C SER A 86 -9.88 4.75 1.54
N HIS A 87 -9.55 4.32 2.75
CA HIS A 87 -8.38 4.83 3.48
C HIS A 87 -7.11 3.99 3.28
N CYS A 88 -7.02 2.81 3.91
CA CYS A 88 -5.82 1.96 3.87
C CYS A 88 -6.08 0.64 3.15
N SER A 89 -5.00 -0.05 2.79
CA SER A 89 -5.03 -1.30 2.01
C SER A 89 -5.58 -2.55 2.73
N VAL A 90 -6.24 -2.41 3.89
CA VAL A 90 -6.87 -3.58 4.55
C VAL A 90 -8.08 -4.06 3.76
N GLY A 91 -8.87 -3.13 3.20
CA GLY A 91 -10.05 -3.47 2.42
C GLY A 91 -11.27 -3.83 3.28
N CYS A 92 -11.49 -3.10 4.37
CA CYS A 92 -12.65 -3.30 5.24
C CYS A 92 -13.96 -2.97 4.51
N ALA A 93 -14.97 -3.84 4.62
CA ALA A 93 -16.28 -3.61 4.05
C ALA A 93 -17.19 -2.83 5.00
N VAL A 94 -18.05 -2.01 4.41
CA VAL A 94 -18.97 -1.07 5.10
C VAL A 94 -20.36 -1.21 4.48
N ASP A 95 -21.38 -1.35 5.32
CA ASP A 95 -22.77 -1.21 4.91
C ASP A 95 -23.23 0.23 5.15
N ALA A 96 -23.40 0.98 4.08
CA ALA A 96 -23.90 2.34 4.10
C ALA A 96 -25.43 2.34 3.99
N VAL A 97 -26.11 2.95 4.96
CA VAL A 97 -27.56 3.14 4.95
C VAL A 97 -27.87 4.48 4.31
N VAL A 98 -28.58 4.43 3.20
CA VAL A 98 -28.93 5.57 2.37
C VAL A 98 -30.44 5.77 2.43
N ASP A 99 -30.87 6.98 2.76
CA ASP A 99 -32.26 7.36 2.87
C ASP A 99 -32.55 8.51 1.92
N ASN A 100 -33.38 8.26 0.90
CA ASN A 100 -33.67 9.22 -0.18
C ASN A 100 -32.40 9.85 -0.79
N GLY A 101 -31.37 9.03 -1.03
CA GLY A 101 -30.09 9.45 -1.62
C GLY A 101 -29.08 10.05 -0.64
N VAL A 102 -29.43 10.20 0.64
CA VAL A 102 -28.54 10.74 1.68
C VAL A 102 -27.97 9.60 2.53
N TRP A 103 -26.65 9.56 2.71
CA TRP A 103 -26.00 8.56 3.56
C TRP A 103 -26.20 8.89 5.05
N VAL A 104 -27.18 8.26 5.71
CA VAL A 104 -27.57 8.62 7.10
C VAL A 104 -26.83 7.81 8.19
N ARG A 105 -26.44 6.56 7.89
CA ARG A 105 -25.79 5.67 8.86
C ARG A 105 -24.81 4.73 8.16
N GLN A 106 -23.81 4.23 8.87
CA GLN A 106 -22.96 3.14 8.39
C GLN A 106 -22.74 2.11 9.49
N GLU A 107 -22.43 0.88 9.11
CA GLU A 107 -21.95 -0.17 10.02
C GLU A 107 -20.79 -0.94 9.36
N PRO A 108 -19.85 -1.48 10.15
CA PRO A 108 -18.92 -2.47 9.62
C PRO A 108 -19.68 -3.74 9.23
N VAL A 109 -19.28 -4.36 8.13
CA VAL A 109 -19.87 -5.64 7.72
C VAL A 109 -19.38 -6.76 8.63
N PHE A 110 -20.26 -7.28 9.48
CA PHE A 110 -19.95 -8.38 10.42
C PHE A 110 -19.50 -9.66 9.72
N ASP A 111 -20.13 -9.96 8.59
CA ASP A 111 -19.84 -11.16 7.81
C ASP A 111 -18.58 -11.04 6.93
N SER A 112 -17.94 -9.88 6.89
CA SER A 112 -16.74 -9.71 6.07
C SER A 112 -15.61 -10.57 6.62
N PRO A 113 -15.00 -11.46 5.83
CA PRO A 113 -13.85 -12.22 6.29
C PRO A 113 -12.63 -11.33 6.56
N ILE A 114 -12.62 -10.09 6.07
CA ILE A 114 -11.51 -9.15 6.26
C ILE A 114 -11.64 -8.40 7.58
N ASN A 115 -12.71 -7.61 7.78
CA ASN A 115 -12.79 -6.77 8.97
C ASN A 115 -13.59 -7.36 10.13
N LEU A 116 -14.25 -8.51 9.96
CA LEU A 116 -14.93 -9.25 11.05
C LEU A 116 -15.81 -8.34 11.93
N GLY A 117 -16.58 -7.44 11.31
CA GLY A 117 -17.43 -6.48 12.02
C GLY A 117 -16.69 -5.33 12.72
N SER A 118 -15.43 -5.06 12.36
CA SER A 118 -14.62 -4.00 12.97
C SER A 118 -14.40 -2.79 12.07
N HIS A 119 -14.17 -1.64 12.69
CA HIS A 119 -13.63 -0.42 12.08
C HIS A 119 -12.47 0.12 12.90
N CYS A 120 -11.53 0.81 12.23
CA CYS A 120 -10.65 1.76 12.91
C CYS A 120 -11.32 3.14 12.94
N ALA A 121 -10.71 4.12 13.63
CA ALA A 121 -11.23 5.49 13.72
C ALA A 121 -11.57 6.08 12.33
N LYS A 122 -10.67 5.93 11.35
CA LYS A 122 -10.88 6.38 9.97
C LYS A 122 -12.07 5.67 9.29
N GLY A 123 -12.15 4.34 9.44
CA GLY A 123 -13.23 3.56 8.86
C GLY A 123 -14.60 3.92 9.45
N ALA A 124 -14.65 4.27 10.73
CA ALA A 124 -15.88 4.68 11.41
C ALA A 124 -16.38 6.07 10.98
N SER A 125 -15.52 6.90 10.37
CA SER A 125 -15.83 8.27 9.97
C SER A 125 -16.12 8.44 8.48
N LEU A 126 -16.28 7.34 7.71
CA LEU A 126 -16.42 7.37 6.25
C LEU A 126 -17.64 8.16 5.76
N ARG A 127 -18.77 8.08 6.49
CA ARG A 127 -20.01 8.78 6.16
C ARG A 127 -19.78 10.27 5.93
N GLU A 128 -18.81 10.86 6.63
CA GLU A 128 -18.48 12.28 6.53
C GLU A 128 -18.09 12.70 5.11
N HIS A 129 -17.63 11.80 4.24
CA HIS A 129 -17.38 12.12 2.82
C HIS A 129 -18.65 12.62 2.10
N GLY A 130 -19.83 12.23 2.57
CA GLY A 130 -21.13 12.63 2.06
C GLY A 130 -21.78 13.83 2.76
N HIS A 131 -21.15 14.37 3.82
CA HIS A 131 -21.71 15.48 4.63
C HIS A 131 -20.72 16.64 4.83
N GLY A 132 -19.43 16.39 4.67
CA GLY A 132 -18.38 17.35 4.96
C GLY A 132 -18.40 18.54 4.00
N GLU A 133 -18.40 19.74 4.55
CA GLU A 133 -18.45 20.99 3.76
C GLU A 133 -17.07 21.45 3.26
N TYR A 134 -15.99 20.82 3.74
CA TYR A 134 -14.58 21.16 3.48
C TYR A 134 -14.02 20.63 2.14
N ARG A 135 -14.90 20.39 1.17
CA ARG A 135 -14.58 19.82 -0.15
C ARG A 135 -14.51 20.89 -1.24
N LEU A 136 -13.78 20.59 -2.31
CA LEU A 136 -13.86 21.38 -3.53
C LEU A 136 -15.23 21.16 -4.18
N ARG A 137 -15.97 22.25 -4.44
CA ARG A 137 -17.38 22.17 -4.87
C ARG A 137 -17.60 22.43 -6.37
N TYR A 138 -16.70 23.20 -6.98
CA TYR A 138 -16.79 23.66 -8.37
C TYR A 138 -15.37 23.89 -8.92
N PRO A 139 -15.19 23.90 -10.25
CA PRO A 139 -13.92 24.25 -10.87
C PRO A 139 -13.46 25.66 -10.46
N MET A 140 -12.16 25.82 -10.22
CA MET A 140 -11.58 27.10 -9.83
C MET A 140 -10.28 27.38 -10.58
N LYS A 141 -9.99 28.67 -10.80
CA LYS A 141 -8.73 29.18 -11.37
C LYS A 141 -8.05 30.12 -10.38
N LEU A 142 -6.73 30.03 -10.27
CA LEU A 142 -5.96 31.00 -9.50
C LEU A 142 -5.78 32.31 -10.30
N VAL A 143 -6.27 33.42 -9.77
CA VAL A 143 -6.14 34.75 -10.37
C VAL A 143 -5.60 35.71 -9.32
N LYS A 144 -4.43 36.29 -9.57
CA LYS A 144 -3.75 37.24 -8.65
C LYS A 144 -3.66 36.70 -7.20
N GLY A 145 -3.31 35.43 -7.05
CA GLY A 145 -3.13 34.78 -5.74
C GLY A 145 -4.42 34.35 -5.03
N LYS A 146 -5.59 34.48 -5.66
CA LYS A 146 -6.88 34.03 -5.11
C LYS A 146 -7.63 33.12 -6.07
N TYR A 147 -8.27 32.08 -5.55
CA TYR A 147 -9.06 31.16 -6.35
C TYR A 147 -10.42 31.76 -6.69
N GLN A 148 -10.79 31.70 -7.96
CA GLN A 148 -12.08 32.16 -8.48
C GLN A 148 -12.82 31.00 -9.13
N ARG A 149 -14.12 30.88 -8.85
CA ARG A 149 -14.99 29.90 -9.51
C ARG A 149 -15.01 30.14 -11.02
N ILE A 150 -14.90 29.07 -11.78
CA ILE A 150 -15.12 29.05 -13.23
C ILE A 150 -16.06 27.90 -13.60
N SER A 151 -16.58 27.88 -14.82
CA SER A 151 -17.38 26.75 -15.30
C SER A 151 -16.50 25.56 -15.68
N TRP A 152 -17.08 24.36 -15.73
CA TRP A 152 -16.40 23.18 -16.26
C TRP A 152 -15.97 23.35 -17.72
N ASP A 153 -16.80 23.97 -18.57
CA ASP A 153 -16.48 24.17 -19.98
C ASP A 153 -15.30 25.12 -20.17
N GLN A 154 -15.25 26.19 -19.37
CA GLN A 154 -14.10 27.10 -19.33
C GLN A 154 -12.85 26.35 -18.86
N ALA A 155 -12.94 25.60 -17.74
CA ALA A 155 -11.80 24.87 -17.19
C ALA A 155 -11.23 23.85 -18.19
N LEU A 156 -12.10 23.00 -18.77
CA LEU A 156 -11.70 21.99 -19.75
C LEU A 156 -11.07 22.62 -20.99
N SER A 157 -11.67 23.70 -21.51
CA SER A 157 -11.14 24.38 -22.71
C SER A 157 -9.78 25.02 -22.42
N GLU A 158 -9.67 25.86 -21.39
CA GLU A 158 -8.41 26.54 -21.04
C GLU A 158 -7.27 25.56 -20.71
N ILE A 159 -7.56 24.47 -19.99
CA ILE A 159 -6.58 23.42 -19.69
C ILE A 159 -6.14 22.72 -20.98
N SER A 160 -7.08 22.26 -21.80
CA SER A 160 -6.78 21.51 -23.02
C SER A 160 -6.04 22.35 -24.06
N ASP A 161 -6.37 23.64 -24.19
CA ASP A 161 -5.69 24.57 -25.08
C ASP A 161 -4.24 24.80 -24.62
N LYS A 162 -4.03 24.98 -23.30
CA LYS A 162 -2.68 25.10 -22.74
C LYS A 162 -1.89 23.80 -22.93
N MET A 163 -2.51 22.63 -22.75
CA MET A 163 -1.87 21.34 -23.02
C MET A 163 -1.43 21.23 -24.49
N LYS A 164 -2.32 21.55 -25.45
CA LYS A 164 -1.99 21.54 -26.88
C LYS A 164 -0.87 22.52 -27.22
N ALA A 165 -0.88 23.71 -26.62
CA ALA A 165 0.18 24.70 -26.80
C ALA A 165 1.54 24.20 -26.27
N LEU A 166 1.55 23.55 -25.09
CA LEU A 166 2.78 22.92 -24.56
C LEU A 166 3.28 21.79 -25.45
N ARG A 167 2.38 20.93 -25.95
CA ARG A 167 2.73 19.85 -26.87
C ARG A 167 3.32 20.39 -28.18
N ALA A 168 2.74 21.45 -28.74
CA ALA A 168 3.26 22.09 -29.94
C ALA A 168 4.63 22.76 -29.72
N ALA A 169 4.82 23.41 -28.57
CA ALA A 169 6.05 24.15 -28.27
C ALA A 169 7.20 23.28 -27.76
N SER A 170 6.91 22.16 -27.11
CA SER A 170 7.92 21.39 -26.35
C SER A 170 7.74 19.88 -26.44
N GLY A 171 6.73 19.37 -27.14
CA GLY A 171 6.44 17.95 -27.21
C GLY A 171 5.67 17.40 -25.99
N PRO A 172 5.18 16.15 -26.07
CA PRO A 172 4.28 15.58 -25.08
C PRO A 172 4.93 15.33 -23.71
N ASP A 173 6.25 15.06 -23.66
CA ASP A 173 7.01 14.83 -22.43
C ASP A 173 7.16 16.09 -21.55
N SER A 174 6.75 17.26 -22.03
CA SER A 174 6.68 18.49 -21.21
C SER A 174 5.55 18.49 -20.18
N VAL A 175 4.64 17.51 -20.24
CA VAL A 175 3.51 17.36 -19.31
C VAL A 175 3.68 16.10 -18.47
N TYR A 176 3.50 16.23 -17.16
CA TYR A 176 3.58 15.15 -16.19
C TYR A 176 2.22 14.86 -15.56
N PHE A 177 1.87 13.58 -15.39
CA PHE A 177 0.63 13.14 -14.76
C PHE A 177 0.87 12.36 -13.47
N ILE A 178 0.66 12.99 -12.32
CA ILE A 178 0.67 12.31 -11.02
C ILE A 178 -0.72 11.74 -10.78
N GLY A 179 -0.84 10.41 -10.82
CA GLY A 179 -2.08 9.68 -10.60
C GLY A 179 -2.36 9.35 -9.13
N SER A 180 -3.49 8.68 -8.90
CA SER A 180 -3.96 8.35 -7.55
C SER A 180 -3.97 6.85 -7.27
N SER A 181 -3.53 6.49 -6.07
CA SER A 181 -3.74 5.16 -5.48
C SER A 181 -5.11 5.00 -4.80
N LYS A 182 -5.96 6.03 -4.84
CA LYS A 182 -7.38 5.96 -4.46
C LYS A 182 -8.31 5.73 -5.64
N HIS A 183 -7.83 5.96 -6.88
CA HIS A 183 -8.56 5.57 -8.08
C HIS A 183 -8.97 4.10 -8.00
N SER A 184 -10.15 3.76 -8.49
CA SER A 184 -10.49 2.36 -8.73
C SER A 184 -9.51 1.75 -9.76
N ASN A 185 -9.44 0.42 -9.86
CA ASN A 185 -8.62 -0.24 -10.87
C ASN A 185 -8.95 0.27 -12.28
N GLU A 186 -10.23 0.49 -12.55
CA GLU A 186 -10.70 0.97 -13.84
C GLU A 186 -10.24 2.41 -14.12
N GLN A 187 -10.32 3.28 -13.12
CA GLN A 187 -9.86 4.68 -13.23
C GLN A 187 -8.34 4.76 -13.39
N ALA A 188 -7.58 3.95 -12.64
CA ALA A 188 -6.12 3.93 -12.70
C ALA A 188 -5.61 3.38 -14.06
N TYR A 189 -6.25 2.32 -14.56
CA TYR A 189 -6.04 1.79 -15.91
C TYR A 189 -6.37 2.81 -17.01
N LEU A 190 -7.52 3.47 -16.90
CA LEU A 190 -7.95 4.47 -17.88
C LEU A 190 -6.99 5.66 -17.90
N LEU A 191 -6.46 6.07 -16.75
CA LEU A 191 -5.42 7.11 -16.69
C LEU A 191 -4.13 6.66 -17.39
N ARG A 192 -3.68 5.41 -17.19
CA ARG A 192 -2.51 4.89 -17.93
C ARG A 192 -2.73 4.90 -19.44
N LYS A 193 -3.93 4.51 -19.89
CA LYS A 193 -4.33 4.54 -21.31
C LYS A 193 -4.39 5.97 -21.85
N PHE A 194 -5.02 6.89 -21.12
CA PHE A 194 -5.08 8.32 -21.46
C PHE A 194 -3.68 8.92 -21.65
N VAL A 195 -2.77 8.70 -20.69
CA VAL A 195 -1.38 9.18 -20.78
C VAL A 195 -0.64 8.54 -21.96
N SER A 196 -0.94 7.28 -22.25
CA SER A 196 -0.35 6.59 -23.40
C SER A 196 -0.76 7.23 -24.72
N PHE A 197 -2.00 7.72 -24.83
CA PHE A 197 -2.53 8.38 -26.01
C PHE A 197 -2.15 9.86 -26.09
N TRP A 198 -1.83 10.48 -24.95
CA TRP A 198 -1.15 11.76 -24.92
C TRP A 198 0.28 11.68 -25.49
N GLY A 199 0.96 10.54 -25.30
CA GLY A 199 2.27 10.26 -25.90
C GLY A 199 3.46 10.48 -24.95
N THR A 200 3.31 10.19 -23.66
CA THR A 200 4.43 10.25 -22.70
C THR A 200 4.40 9.08 -21.71
N ASN A 201 5.55 8.81 -21.09
CA ASN A 201 5.66 7.93 -19.93
C ASN A 201 5.91 8.72 -18.62
N ASN A 202 5.87 10.07 -18.66
CA ASN A 202 5.92 10.95 -17.50
C ASN A 202 4.62 10.88 -16.69
N CYS A 203 4.42 9.74 -16.04
CA CYS A 203 3.31 9.48 -15.13
C CYS A 203 3.73 8.52 -14.04
N ASP A 204 3.19 8.70 -12.84
CA ASP A 204 3.50 7.86 -11.68
C ASP A 204 2.43 8.09 -10.61
N HIS A 205 2.47 7.33 -9.51
CA HIS A 205 1.52 7.48 -8.39
C HIS A 205 2.20 7.19 -7.03
N GLN A 206 1.41 7.10 -5.97
CA GLN A 206 1.89 6.92 -4.60
C GLN A 206 2.72 5.65 -4.40
N ALA A 207 2.63 4.62 -5.25
CA ALA A 207 3.47 3.44 -5.08
C ALA A 207 4.96 3.81 -5.19
N ARG A 208 5.33 4.79 -6.03
CA ARG A 208 6.71 5.31 -6.10
C ARG A 208 7.27 5.68 -4.75
N ILE A 209 6.49 6.43 -3.98
CA ILE A 209 6.84 6.95 -2.66
C ILE A 209 6.33 6.06 -1.50
N CYS A 210 5.84 4.85 -1.80
CA CYS A 210 5.34 3.90 -0.82
C CYS A 210 6.00 2.52 -0.92
N HIS A 211 5.77 1.75 -1.99
CA HIS A 211 6.19 0.36 -2.14
C HIS A 211 6.98 0.03 -3.41
N SER A 212 7.43 1.01 -4.19
CA SER A 212 8.22 0.73 -5.41
C SER A 212 9.45 -0.15 -5.15
N THR A 213 10.16 0.08 -4.04
CA THR A 213 11.29 -0.76 -3.61
C THR A 213 10.90 -2.18 -3.25
N THR A 214 9.69 -2.37 -2.67
CA THR A 214 9.10 -3.70 -2.49
C THR A 214 8.88 -4.38 -3.84
N VAL A 215 8.23 -3.68 -4.78
CA VAL A 215 7.93 -4.27 -6.09
C VAL A 215 9.22 -4.73 -6.76
N ALA A 216 10.23 -3.86 -6.82
CA ALA A 216 11.52 -4.20 -7.40
C ALA A 216 12.22 -5.32 -6.62
N GLY A 217 12.43 -5.17 -5.30
CA GLY A 217 13.19 -6.12 -4.49
C GLY A 217 12.56 -7.51 -4.43
N VAL A 218 11.25 -7.59 -4.19
CA VAL A 218 10.52 -8.85 -4.03
C VAL A 218 10.33 -9.54 -5.38
N ALA A 219 9.92 -8.82 -6.43
CA ALA A 219 9.77 -9.43 -7.75
C ALA A 219 11.11 -9.96 -8.27
N ASN A 220 12.20 -9.23 -8.02
CA ASN A 220 13.52 -9.69 -8.36
C ASN A 220 14.02 -10.83 -7.46
N THR A 221 13.33 -11.22 -6.38
CA THR A 221 13.71 -12.38 -5.56
C THR A 221 12.82 -13.60 -5.86
N TRP A 222 11.49 -13.41 -5.97
CA TRP A 222 10.50 -14.52 -6.07
C TRP A 222 9.64 -14.50 -7.34
N GLY A 223 9.68 -13.42 -8.12
CA GLY A 223 8.95 -13.28 -9.39
C GLY A 223 7.73 -12.36 -9.35
N TYR A 224 7.14 -12.08 -8.18
CA TYR A 224 6.10 -11.05 -8.02
C TYR A 224 6.43 -10.06 -6.91
N GLY A 225 6.10 -8.79 -7.13
CA GLY A 225 6.37 -7.69 -6.21
C GLY A 225 5.33 -7.52 -5.10
N ALA A 226 4.51 -8.54 -4.83
CA ALA A 226 3.29 -8.44 -4.01
C ALA A 226 3.43 -9.16 -2.65
N MET A 227 2.49 -8.87 -1.74
CA MET A 227 2.30 -9.63 -0.50
C MET A 227 2.04 -11.10 -0.83
N THR A 228 2.74 -12.04 -0.20
CA THR A 228 2.68 -13.45 -0.61
C THR A 228 1.47 -14.19 -0.04
N ASN A 229 0.95 -13.77 1.11
CA ASN A 229 -0.16 -14.44 1.80
C ASN A 229 -1.33 -13.46 1.97
N SER A 230 -2.15 -13.66 3.00
CA SER A 230 -3.27 -12.78 3.36
C SER A 230 -3.26 -12.42 4.85
N TYR A 231 -3.99 -11.35 5.21
CA TYR A 231 -4.21 -11.00 6.61
C TYR A 231 -4.82 -12.17 7.39
N ASN A 232 -5.77 -12.87 6.75
CA ASN A 232 -6.47 -14.03 7.29
C ASN A 232 -5.52 -15.19 7.59
N ASP A 233 -4.64 -15.51 6.63
CA ASP A 233 -3.68 -16.59 6.77
C ASP A 233 -2.64 -16.34 7.88
N MET A 234 -2.42 -15.07 8.28
CA MET A 234 -1.57 -14.74 9.44
C MET A 234 -2.05 -15.37 10.74
N GLN A 235 -3.34 -15.74 10.85
CA GLN A 235 -3.87 -16.49 12.01
C GLN A 235 -3.24 -17.89 12.17
N ASN A 236 -2.56 -18.40 11.14
CA ASN A 236 -1.80 -19.66 11.19
C ASN A 236 -0.34 -19.50 11.65
N SER A 237 0.16 -18.26 11.75
CA SER A 237 1.57 -18.01 12.07
C SER A 237 1.92 -18.50 13.47
N LYS A 238 3.14 -19.01 13.64
CA LYS A 238 3.71 -19.35 14.97
C LYS A 238 4.66 -18.28 15.48
N VAL A 239 5.21 -17.48 14.59
CA VAL A 239 5.95 -16.25 14.90
C VAL A 239 5.70 -15.19 13.84
N ALA A 240 5.70 -13.92 14.24
CA ALA A 240 5.61 -12.78 13.34
C ALA A 240 6.68 -11.75 13.67
N LEU A 241 7.46 -11.36 12.67
CA LEU A 241 8.45 -10.28 12.75
C LEU A 241 7.89 -9.04 12.06
N TYR A 242 7.51 -8.03 12.84
CA TYR A 242 7.18 -6.70 12.36
C TYR A 242 8.45 -5.86 12.34
N ILE A 243 9.00 -5.61 11.16
CA ILE A 243 10.18 -4.76 10.97
C ILE A 243 9.86 -3.70 9.93
N GLY A 244 9.99 -2.42 10.31
CA GLY A 244 9.54 -1.31 9.49
C GLY A 244 8.02 -1.28 9.24
N SER A 245 7.24 -1.83 10.18
CA SER A 245 5.77 -1.80 10.17
C SER A 245 5.22 -1.41 11.55
N ASN A 246 4.30 -0.45 11.56
CA ASN A 246 3.53 -0.06 12.73
C ASN A 246 2.03 -0.29 12.47
N ALA A 247 1.65 -1.56 12.32
CA ALA A 247 0.32 -1.97 11.91
C ALA A 247 -0.81 -1.53 12.87
N ALA A 248 -0.56 -1.37 14.16
CA ALA A 248 -1.56 -0.86 15.10
C ALA A 248 -2.02 0.59 14.80
N GLU A 249 -1.22 1.36 14.05
CA GLU A 249 -1.57 2.72 13.62
C GLU A 249 -1.88 2.78 12.12
N ALA A 250 -1.05 2.12 11.30
CA ALA A 250 -1.17 2.16 9.84
C ALA A 250 -2.24 1.20 9.29
N HIS A 251 -2.47 0.06 9.95
CA HIS A 251 -3.37 -1.02 9.51
C HIS A 251 -4.17 -1.63 10.68
N PRO A 252 -4.90 -0.84 11.50
CA PRO A 252 -5.35 -1.32 12.80
C PRO A 252 -6.25 -2.56 12.74
N VAL A 253 -7.05 -2.70 11.67
CA VAL A 253 -7.91 -3.86 11.49
C VAL A 253 -7.11 -5.11 11.09
N SER A 254 -5.95 -4.99 10.42
CA SER A 254 -5.12 -6.17 10.13
C SER A 254 -4.53 -6.78 11.41
N MET A 255 -4.30 -5.95 12.45
CA MET A 255 -3.85 -6.43 13.75
C MET A 255 -4.83 -7.41 14.40
N LEU A 256 -6.12 -7.35 14.09
CA LEU A 256 -7.11 -8.31 14.58
C LEU A 256 -6.69 -9.76 14.27
N HIS A 257 -6.26 -10.03 13.04
CA HIS A 257 -5.83 -11.36 12.63
C HIS A 257 -4.54 -11.80 13.34
N MET A 258 -3.59 -10.88 13.55
CA MET A 258 -2.39 -11.19 14.31
C MET A 258 -2.68 -11.43 15.80
N LEU A 259 -3.61 -10.67 16.38
CA LEU A 259 -4.01 -10.85 17.77
C LEU A 259 -4.71 -12.20 17.98
N HIS A 260 -5.56 -12.65 17.06
CA HIS A 260 -6.07 -14.03 17.07
C HIS A 260 -4.95 -15.08 16.95
N ALA A 261 -3.92 -14.83 16.14
CA ALA A 261 -2.75 -15.71 16.08
C ALA A 261 -2.04 -15.78 17.45
N LYS A 262 -1.88 -14.63 18.13
CA LYS A 262 -1.27 -14.54 19.46
C LYS A 262 -2.07 -15.28 20.53
N GLU A 263 -3.39 -15.20 20.50
CA GLU A 263 -4.27 -15.98 21.39
C GLU A 263 -4.06 -17.49 21.24
N HIS A 264 -3.62 -17.95 20.07
CA HIS A 264 -3.24 -19.33 19.78
C HIS A 264 -1.74 -19.63 19.96
N GLY A 265 -0.99 -18.72 20.61
CA GLY A 265 0.42 -18.92 20.98
C GLY A 265 1.45 -18.36 20.00
N CYS A 266 1.05 -17.62 18.97
CA CYS A 266 2.00 -16.95 18.07
C CYS A 266 2.88 -15.95 18.84
N LYS A 267 4.19 -15.99 18.60
CA LYS A 267 5.15 -14.99 19.13
C LYS A 267 5.22 -13.78 18.20
N MET A 268 5.18 -12.58 18.75
CA MET A 268 5.24 -11.34 18.00
C MET A 268 6.49 -10.55 18.36
N ILE A 269 7.32 -10.26 17.37
CA ILE A 269 8.57 -9.51 17.49
C ILE A 269 8.35 -8.18 16.76
N VAL A 270 8.68 -7.06 17.39
CA VAL A 270 8.58 -5.73 16.78
C VAL A 270 9.95 -5.07 16.79
N VAL A 271 10.40 -4.67 15.61
CA VAL A 271 11.69 -4.01 15.36
C VAL A 271 11.41 -2.64 14.78
N ASP A 272 11.62 -1.60 15.59
CA ASP A 272 11.30 -0.22 15.24
C ASP A 272 12.19 0.74 16.04
N PRO A 273 12.69 1.85 15.46
CA PRO A 273 13.44 2.87 16.21
C PRO A 273 12.64 3.45 17.38
N ARG A 274 11.30 3.30 17.38
CA ARG A 274 10.39 3.77 18.42
C ARG A 274 9.69 2.62 19.12
N PHE A 275 9.37 2.83 20.39
CA PHE A 275 8.38 1.99 21.07
C PHE A 275 6.97 2.41 20.64
N THR A 276 6.44 1.76 19.60
CA THR A 276 5.15 2.08 18.96
C THR A 276 3.95 1.42 19.65
N ARG A 277 2.72 1.76 19.23
CA ARG A 277 1.51 1.04 19.67
C ARG A 277 1.53 -0.44 19.23
N THR A 278 2.24 -0.76 18.15
CA THR A 278 2.49 -2.15 17.72
C THR A 278 3.48 -2.83 18.67
N ALA A 279 4.57 -2.15 19.04
CA ALA A 279 5.56 -2.68 20.00
C ALA A 279 4.93 -2.98 21.37
N ALA A 280 3.92 -2.21 21.79
CA ALA A 280 3.16 -2.49 23.01
C ALA A 280 2.39 -3.82 23.00
N LYS A 281 2.27 -4.48 21.84
CA LYS A 281 1.68 -5.82 21.68
C LYS A 281 2.73 -6.91 21.45
N ALA A 282 4.01 -6.57 21.39
CA ALA A 282 5.08 -7.52 21.12
C ALA A 282 5.40 -8.39 22.35
N ASP A 283 5.91 -9.60 22.09
CA ASP A 283 6.61 -10.41 23.09
C ASP A 283 8.09 -10.00 23.18
N GLU A 284 8.69 -9.54 22.07
CA GLU A 284 10.03 -8.94 22.03
C GLU A 284 9.99 -7.62 21.25
N TYR A 285 10.48 -6.54 21.86
CA TYR A 285 10.73 -5.27 21.18
C TYR A 285 12.23 -5.05 21.00
N VAL A 286 12.65 -4.78 19.77
CA VAL A 286 14.02 -4.43 19.42
C VAL A 286 14.06 -3.01 18.89
N ARG A 287 14.86 -2.17 19.53
CA ARG A 287 15.14 -0.83 19.02
C ARG A 287 16.35 -0.89 18.10
N ILE A 288 16.19 -0.47 16.85
CA ILE A 288 17.29 -0.29 15.90
C ILE A 288 17.50 1.18 15.59
N ARG A 289 18.71 1.55 15.17
CA ARG A 289 18.96 2.84 14.53
C ARG A 289 18.27 2.87 13.16
N SER A 290 17.59 3.96 12.82
CA SER A 290 16.95 4.08 11.49
C SER A 290 17.97 3.92 10.36
N GLY A 291 17.61 3.16 9.32
CA GLY A 291 18.49 2.84 8.19
C GLY A 291 19.47 1.69 8.41
N SER A 292 19.40 0.97 9.55
CA SER A 292 20.31 -0.14 9.88
C SER A 292 19.63 -1.53 9.88
N ASP A 293 18.55 -1.68 9.10
CA ASP A 293 17.78 -2.92 8.97
C ASP A 293 18.60 -4.10 8.44
N ILE A 294 19.47 -3.89 7.43
CA ILE A 294 20.32 -4.95 6.85
C ILE A 294 21.25 -5.55 7.89
N PRO A 295 22.07 -4.75 8.64
CA PRO A 295 22.89 -5.29 9.72
C PRO A 295 22.11 -6.16 10.70
N PHE A 296 20.92 -5.72 11.12
CA PHE A 296 20.09 -6.49 12.04
C PHE A 296 19.57 -7.81 11.43
N LEU A 297 19.02 -7.76 10.21
CA LEU A 297 18.52 -8.95 9.50
C LEU A 297 19.65 -9.94 9.18
N PHE A 298 20.83 -9.45 8.82
CA PHE A 298 22.00 -10.27 8.56
C PHE A 298 22.61 -10.81 9.86
N GLY A 299 22.51 -10.09 10.98
CA GLY A 299 22.82 -10.63 12.31
C GLY A 299 21.91 -11.80 12.69
N ILE A 300 20.61 -11.74 12.37
CA ILE A 300 19.71 -12.89 12.54
C ILE A 300 20.17 -14.06 11.67
N LEU A 301 20.45 -13.81 10.39
CA LEU A 301 20.95 -14.83 9.46
C LEU A 301 22.29 -15.43 9.91
N HIS A 302 23.18 -14.63 10.51
CA HIS A 302 24.45 -15.09 11.06
C HIS A 302 24.21 -16.20 12.08
N HIS A 303 23.31 -15.99 13.04
CA HIS A 303 22.96 -17.02 14.00
C HIS A 303 22.23 -18.21 13.37
N ILE A 304 21.35 -17.98 12.40
CA ILE A 304 20.67 -19.08 11.70
C ILE A 304 21.69 -20.00 11.03
N PHE A 305 22.61 -19.46 10.22
CA PHE A 305 23.60 -20.25 9.50
C PHE A 305 24.65 -20.86 10.42
N LYS A 306 25.15 -20.12 11.42
CA LYS A 306 26.16 -20.61 12.37
C LYS A 306 25.66 -21.83 13.17
N ASN A 307 24.36 -21.89 13.46
CA ASN A 307 23.75 -22.99 14.21
C ASN A 307 23.12 -24.07 13.30
N GLY A 308 23.17 -23.92 11.96
CA GLY A 308 22.57 -24.87 11.03
C GLY A 308 21.03 -24.89 11.09
N TRP A 309 20.40 -23.78 11.48
CA TRP A 309 18.95 -23.63 11.67
C TRP A 309 18.18 -23.34 10.38
N GLU A 310 18.88 -23.15 9.26
CA GLU A 310 18.25 -22.95 7.96
C GLU A 310 17.56 -24.21 7.42
N ASP A 311 16.58 -24.02 6.55
CA ASP A 311 15.89 -25.10 5.86
C ASP A 311 16.68 -25.56 4.63
N LYS A 312 17.60 -26.51 4.86
CA LYS A 312 18.54 -26.98 3.84
C LYS A 312 17.86 -27.63 2.63
N ALA A 313 16.77 -28.37 2.86
CA ALA A 313 16.00 -29.00 1.79
C ALA A 313 15.31 -27.93 0.95
N TYR A 314 14.59 -26.99 1.58
CA TYR A 314 13.95 -25.90 0.86
C TYR A 314 14.94 -25.06 0.04
N ILE A 315 16.10 -24.73 0.62
CA ILE A 315 17.15 -23.97 -0.07
C ILE A 315 17.63 -24.72 -1.31
N LYS A 316 17.98 -26.01 -1.16
CA LYS A 316 18.43 -26.84 -2.28
C LYS A 316 17.39 -26.86 -3.39
N ASP A 317 16.14 -27.12 -3.03
CA ASP A 317 15.07 -27.41 -3.97
C ASP A 317 14.58 -26.15 -4.71
N ARG A 318 14.58 -25.01 -4.02
CA ARG A 318 13.83 -23.81 -4.44
C ARG A 318 14.62 -22.51 -4.43
N VAL A 319 15.89 -22.49 -4.05
CA VAL A 319 16.67 -21.24 -3.92
C VAL A 319 18.02 -21.33 -4.62
N TRP A 320 18.33 -20.33 -5.44
CA TRP A 320 19.63 -20.19 -6.10
C TRP A 320 20.50 -19.13 -5.42
N GLY A 321 21.77 -19.46 -5.15
CA GLY A 321 22.78 -18.51 -4.67
C GLY A 321 22.79 -18.21 -3.17
N MET A 322 22.10 -19.01 -2.34
CA MET A 322 22.07 -18.81 -0.88
C MET A 322 23.41 -19.08 -0.19
N ASP A 323 24.25 -19.94 -0.78
CA ASP A 323 25.64 -20.17 -0.40
C ASP A 323 26.45 -18.86 -0.38
N LYS A 324 26.34 -18.05 -1.44
CA LYS A 324 27.04 -16.75 -1.53
C LYS A 324 26.55 -15.77 -0.45
N VAL A 325 25.25 -15.79 -0.14
CA VAL A 325 24.67 -14.98 0.95
C VAL A 325 25.19 -15.45 2.30
N ARG A 326 25.25 -16.78 2.54
CA ARG A 326 25.79 -17.36 3.76
C ARG A 326 27.24 -16.91 3.98
N ASP A 327 28.10 -17.03 2.96
CA ASP A 327 29.50 -16.66 3.06
C ASP A 327 29.68 -15.17 3.39
N GLU A 328 28.88 -14.31 2.75
CA GLU A 328 28.90 -12.89 3.03
C GLU A 328 28.43 -12.55 4.45
N VAL A 329 27.33 -13.16 4.91
CA VAL A 329 26.78 -12.94 6.25
C VAL A 329 27.77 -13.39 7.32
N LEU A 330 28.34 -14.60 7.19
CA LEU A 330 29.26 -15.15 8.19
C LEU A 330 30.59 -14.40 8.24
N SER A 331 31.06 -13.85 7.11
CA SER A 331 32.33 -13.13 7.05
C SER A 331 32.25 -11.65 7.46
N LYS A 332 31.14 -10.95 7.16
CA LYS A 332 31.03 -9.50 7.36
C LYS A 332 30.18 -9.08 8.56
N TRP A 333 29.20 -9.90 8.96
CA TRP A 333 28.18 -9.52 9.94
C TRP A 333 28.30 -10.34 11.21
N THR A 334 29.49 -10.30 11.82
CA THR A 334 29.73 -10.82 13.17
C THR A 334 28.96 -10.00 14.20
N PRO A 335 28.69 -10.55 15.40
CA PRO A 335 27.88 -9.86 16.41
C PRO A 335 28.37 -8.45 16.79
N ASP A 336 29.69 -8.24 16.85
CA ASP A 336 30.29 -6.92 17.11
C ASP A 336 30.01 -5.92 15.99
N LYS A 337 29.98 -6.36 14.72
CA LYS A 337 29.66 -5.51 13.56
C LYS A 337 28.19 -5.18 13.47
N VAL A 338 27.33 -6.11 13.88
CA VAL A 338 25.89 -5.87 14.01
C VAL A 338 25.64 -4.82 15.09
N GLU A 339 26.23 -4.98 16.29
CA GLU A 339 26.09 -4.02 17.38
C GLU A 339 26.64 -2.63 17.00
N GLU A 340 27.81 -2.57 16.34
CA GLU A 340 28.42 -1.34 15.84
C GLU A 340 27.49 -0.57 14.87
N ALA A 341 26.85 -1.28 13.95
CA ALA A 341 26.06 -0.67 12.88
C ALA A 341 24.63 -0.31 13.33
N CYS A 342 23.92 -1.20 14.04
CA CYS A 342 22.51 -1.01 14.37
C CYS A 342 22.20 -0.75 15.85
N GLY A 343 23.18 -0.96 16.74
CA GLY A 343 23.04 -0.74 18.19
C GLY A 343 22.39 -1.89 18.96
N VAL A 344 22.14 -3.04 18.31
CA VAL A 344 21.51 -4.21 18.96
C VAL A 344 22.57 -5.21 19.40
N LYS A 345 22.57 -5.55 20.69
CA LYS A 345 23.51 -6.51 21.29
C LYS A 345 23.27 -7.93 20.78
N GLU A 346 24.35 -8.72 20.70
CA GLU A 346 24.31 -10.13 20.28
C GLU A 346 23.21 -10.93 20.97
N GLU A 347 23.12 -10.81 22.30
CA GLU A 347 22.14 -11.57 23.10
C GLU A 347 20.71 -11.36 22.58
N GLN A 348 20.33 -10.13 22.23
CA GLN A 348 19.01 -9.84 21.73
C GLN A 348 18.80 -10.34 20.29
N VAL A 349 19.81 -10.20 19.42
CA VAL A 349 19.77 -10.74 18.05
C VAL A 349 19.61 -12.27 18.08
N LEU A 350 20.37 -12.95 18.94
CA LEU A 350 20.29 -14.40 19.13
C LEU A 350 18.92 -14.83 19.68
N ARG A 351 18.34 -14.09 20.64
CA ARG A 351 16.98 -14.36 21.14
C ARG A 351 15.96 -14.28 20.01
N VAL A 352 16.03 -13.24 19.16
CA VAL A 352 15.14 -13.09 17.99
C VAL A 352 15.34 -14.23 17.00
N ALA A 353 16.58 -14.58 16.66
CA ALA A 353 16.88 -15.70 15.76
C ALA A 353 16.34 -17.04 16.31
N THR A 354 16.48 -17.26 17.62
CA THR A 354 15.95 -18.43 18.32
C THR A 354 14.42 -18.49 18.22
N LEU A 355 13.72 -17.37 18.49
CA LEU A 355 12.27 -17.31 18.38
C LEU A 355 11.79 -17.65 16.97
N LEU A 356 12.45 -17.10 15.95
CA LEU A 356 12.13 -17.34 14.53
C LEU A 356 12.37 -18.79 14.11
N HIS A 357 13.43 -19.41 14.60
CA HIS A 357 13.74 -20.81 14.33
C HIS A 357 12.78 -21.77 15.02
N GLN A 358 12.51 -21.57 16.32
CA GLN A 358 11.73 -22.50 17.14
C GLN A 358 10.23 -22.48 16.86
N HIS A 359 9.70 -21.36 16.36
CA HIS A 359 8.26 -21.18 16.15
C HIS A 359 7.95 -21.04 14.66
N ARG A 360 7.94 -22.15 13.92
CA ARG A 360 7.67 -22.17 12.47
C ARG A 360 6.30 -22.80 12.15
N PRO A 361 5.61 -22.36 11.07
CA PRO A 361 6.02 -21.32 10.12
C PRO A 361 5.94 -19.91 10.71
N GLY A 362 6.81 -19.03 10.20
CA GLY A 362 6.90 -17.64 10.62
C GLY A 362 6.66 -16.66 9.48
N THR A 363 6.13 -15.47 9.80
CA THR A 363 5.85 -14.41 8.83
C THR A 363 6.64 -13.14 9.10
N VAL A 364 7.04 -12.43 8.04
CA VAL A 364 7.65 -11.09 8.15
C VAL A 364 6.67 -10.06 7.61
N VAL A 365 6.46 -8.99 8.39
CA VAL A 365 5.55 -7.88 8.08
C VAL A 365 6.35 -6.59 7.99
N TRP A 366 6.26 -5.90 6.85
CA TRP A 366 6.83 -4.56 6.67
C TRP A 366 5.88 -3.63 5.91
N CYS A 367 6.20 -2.34 5.99
CA CYS A 367 5.60 -1.27 5.21
C CYS A 367 6.71 -0.23 4.91
N MET A 368 6.43 1.05 5.17
CA MET A 368 7.31 2.15 4.79
C MET A 368 8.57 2.30 5.63
N GLY A 369 8.63 1.67 6.81
CA GLY A 369 9.82 1.71 7.64
C GLY A 369 11.02 1.02 6.98
N GLN A 370 10.80 0.11 6.04
CA GLN A 370 11.87 -0.48 5.24
C GLN A 370 12.03 0.18 3.87
N THR A 371 10.93 0.58 3.23
CA THR A 371 10.96 0.96 1.81
C THR A 371 11.55 2.35 1.56
N GLN A 372 11.41 3.30 2.49
CA GLN A 372 11.75 4.72 2.28
C GLN A 372 13.17 5.08 2.74
N HIS A 373 14.15 4.45 2.08
CA HIS A 373 15.60 4.61 2.28
C HIS A 373 16.32 4.61 0.92
N THR A 374 17.54 5.16 0.86
CA THR A 374 18.42 5.09 -0.33
C THR A 374 18.80 3.65 -0.73
N ILE A 375 18.62 2.71 0.20
CA ILE A 375 18.83 1.26 0.02
C ILE A 375 17.56 0.44 0.30
N GLY A 376 16.38 1.04 0.15
CA GLY A 376 15.11 0.40 0.47
C GLY A 376 14.89 -0.94 -0.26
N ASN A 377 15.31 -1.04 -1.52
CA ASN A 377 15.25 -2.28 -2.30
C ASN A 377 16.13 -3.39 -1.71
N ALA A 378 17.28 -3.04 -1.14
CA ALA A 378 18.21 -3.98 -0.51
C ALA A 378 17.69 -4.42 0.86
N ILE A 379 17.10 -3.51 1.65
CA ILE A 379 16.48 -3.82 2.95
C ILE A 379 15.37 -4.86 2.78
N VAL A 380 14.41 -4.62 1.87
CA VAL A 380 13.31 -5.58 1.68
C VAL A 380 13.82 -6.93 1.17
N ARG A 381 14.89 -6.95 0.37
CA ARG A 381 15.55 -8.19 -0.05
C ARG A 381 16.18 -8.92 1.12
N ALA A 382 16.80 -8.26 2.09
CA ALA A 382 17.30 -8.91 3.29
C ALA A 382 16.19 -9.63 4.07
N SER A 383 15.00 -9.02 4.17
CA SER A 383 13.82 -9.70 4.73
C SER A 383 13.35 -10.89 3.88
N CYS A 384 13.46 -10.80 2.55
CA CYS A 384 13.16 -11.93 1.68
C CYS A 384 14.14 -13.10 1.88
N LEU A 385 15.43 -12.80 2.00
CA LEU A 385 16.49 -13.79 2.24
C LEU A 385 16.31 -14.53 3.57
N LEU A 386 15.90 -13.81 4.63
CA LEU A 386 15.54 -14.42 5.90
C LEU A 386 14.42 -15.47 5.75
N GLN A 387 13.36 -15.14 5.02
CA GLN A 387 12.24 -16.07 4.81
C GLN A 387 12.58 -17.25 3.89
N LEU A 388 13.50 -17.06 2.93
CA LEU A 388 14.03 -18.17 2.12
C LEU A 388 14.93 -19.08 2.94
N ALA A 389 15.80 -18.54 3.79
CA ALA A 389 16.66 -19.33 4.68
C ALA A 389 15.82 -20.16 5.66
N LEU A 390 14.70 -19.61 6.13
CA LEU A 390 13.73 -20.30 7.00
C LEU A 390 12.62 -21.02 6.23
N GLY A 391 12.72 -21.26 4.92
CA GLY A 391 11.75 -22.07 4.17
C GLY A 391 10.27 -21.68 4.34
N ASN A 392 9.98 -20.40 4.61
CA ASN A 392 8.64 -19.93 5.02
C ASN A 392 7.81 -19.43 3.83
N ILE A 393 8.39 -19.19 2.65
CA ILE A 393 7.65 -18.74 1.46
C ILE A 393 6.88 -19.91 0.84
N GLY A 394 5.60 -19.70 0.50
CA GLY A 394 4.71 -20.75 0.01
C GLY A 394 4.13 -21.65 1.10
N LYS A 395 4.05 -21.14 2.35
CA LYS A 395 3.48 -21.85 3.50
C LYS A 395 2.35 -21.04 4.12
N SER A 396 1.27 -21.71 4.54
CA SER A 396 0.21 -21.11 5.36
C SER A 396 0.77 -20.69 6.73
N GLY A 397 0.47 -19.47 7.19
CA GLY A 397 1.06 -18.85 8.38
C GLY A 397 2.51 -18.38 8.19
N GLY A 398 3.05 -18.51 6.98
CA GLY A 398 4.40 -18.13 6.62
C GLY A 398 4.47 -16.83 5.83
N GLY A 399 5.34 -16.83 4.82
CA GLY A 399 5.37 -15.80 3.79
C GLY A 399 5.82 -14.42 4.26
N THR A 400 5.58 -13.43 3.41
CA THR A 400 5.76 -12.03 3.75
C THR A 400 4.48 -11.26 3.54
N ASN A 401 3.98 -10.73 4.65
CA ASN A 401 2.74 -9.99 4.72
C ASN A 401 3.04 -8.50 4.58
N ILE A 402 3.11 -8.06 3.33
CA ILE A 402 3.62 -6.74 2.96
C ILE A 402 2.49 -5.74 2.92
N PHE A 403 2.26 -5.06 4.04
CA PHE A 403 1.12 -4.16 4.21
C PHE A 403 1.31 -2.89 3.39
N ARG A 404 0.48 -2.74 2.36
CA ARG A 404 0.45 -1.62 1.44
C ARG A 404 -0.04 -0.31 2.09
N GLY A 405 0.03 0.80 1.37
CA GLY A 405 -0.40 2.11 1.87
C GLY A 405 -1.91 2.34 1.69
N HIS A 406 -2.26 3.09 0.64
CA HIS A 406 -3.63 3.42 0.29
C HIS A 406 -4.48 2.17 -0.02
N ASP A 407 -5.79 2.34 0.13
CA ASP A 407 -6.84 1.38 -0.18
C ASP A 407 -6.67 0.64 -1.51
N ASN A 408 -6.23 1.32 -2.58
CA ASN A 408 -6.01 0.70 -3.88
C ASN A 408 -4.59 0.84 -4.44
N VAL A 409 -3.56 1.09 -3.60
CA VAL A 409 -2.18 1.21 -4.13
C VAL A 409 -1.70 -0.09 -4.78
N GLN A 410 -2.18 -1.25 -4.33
CA GLN A 410 -1.87 -2.52 -5.00
C GLN A 410 -2.44 -2.52 -6.42
N GLY A 411 -3.74 -2.23 -6.55
CA GLY A 411 -4.42 -2.21 -7.84
C GLY A 411 -3.90 -1.15 -8.80
N ALA A 412 -3.70 0.08 -8.33
CA ALA A 412 -3.08 1.15 -9.12
C ALA A 412 -1.64 0.79 -9.55
N THR A 413 -0.89 0.03 -8.75
CA THR A 413 0.42 -0.51 -9.20
C THR A 413 0.24 -1.60 -10.26
N ASP A 414 -0.76 -2.46 -10.09
CA ASP A 414 -1.04 -3.58 -10.99
C ASP A 414 -1.46 -3.11 -12.39
N VAL A 415 -2.22 -2.01 -12.51
CA VAL A 415 -2.73 -1.52 -13.80
C VAL A 415 -2.22 -0.14 -14.24
N GLY A 416 -1.42 0.53 -13.42
CA GLY A 416 -0.86 1.85 -13.70
C GLY A 416 -1.71 3.02 -13.15
N PRO A 417 -1.28 4.28 -13.36
CA PRO A 417 -0.19 4.70 -14.25
C PRO A 417 1.21 4.49 -13.65
N ASN A 418 2.01 3.62 -14.25
CA ASN A 418 3.42 3.41 -13.89
C ASN A 418 4.34 4.02 -14.97
N PRO A 419 5.48 4.63 -14.59
CA PRO A 419 6.40 5.24 -15.54
C PRO A 419 7.26 4.24 -16.33
N ASP A 420 7.38 3.00 -15.86
CA ASP A 420 8.28 1.95 -16.40
C ASP A 420 7.55 0.72 -16.96
N SER A 421 6.22 0.69 -16.89
CA SER A 421 5.44 -0.45 -17.36
C SER A 421 4.09 -0.07 -17.95
N LEU A 422 3.58 -0.97 -18.78
CA LEU A 422 2.16 -1.06 -19.13
C LEU A 422 1.41 -1.84 -18.02
N PRO A 423 0.06 -1.83 -18.03
CA PRO A 423 -0.74 -2.59 -17.08
C PRO A 423 -0.28 -4.06 -17.01
N GLY A 424 -0.29 -4.67 -15.83
CA GLY A 424 0.20 -6.04 -15.62
C GLY A 424 1.71 -6.18 -15.56
N TYR A 425 2.47 -5.12 -15.30
CA TYR A 425 3.94 -5.19 -15.30
C TYR A 425 4.53 -5.65 -16.65
N TYR A 426 3.83 -5.39 -17.76
CA TYR A 426 4.42 -5.56 -19.09
C TYR A 426 5.43 -4.43 -19.30
N GLY A 427 6.66 -4.75 -19.71
CA GLY A 427 7.68 -3.73 -19.96
C GLY A 427 7.29 -2.78 -21.09
N LEU A 428 7.97 -1.63 -21.17
CA LEU A 428 7.83 -0.67 -22.28
C LEU A 428 8.57 -1.16 -23.52
N ALA A 429 8.18 -2.32 -24.04
CA ALA A 429 8.75 -2.94 -25.24
C ALA A 429 7.74 -2.95 -26.39
N GLU A 430 8.24 -2.95 -27.63
CA GLU A 430 7.39 -2.96 -28.83
C GLU A 430 6.34 -4.08 -28.81
N GLY A 431 6.73 -5.31 -28.46
CA GLY A 431 5.80 -6.44 -28.38
C GLY A 431 4.70 -6.25 -27.32
N SER A 432 5.02 -5.59 -26.20
CA SER A 432 4.04 -5.26 -25.17
C SER A 432 3.08 -4.18 -25.66
N TRP A 433 3.58 -3.15 -26.34
CA TRP A 433 2.74 -2.13 -26.95
C TRP A 433 1.81 -2.69 -28.03
N LYS A 434 2.29 -3.61 -28.87
CA LYS A 434 1.46 -4.31 -29.87
C LYS A 434 0.36 -5.15 -29.22
N HIS A 435 0.65 -5.80 -28.09
CA HIS A 435 -0.36 -6.51 -27.30
C HIS A 435 -1.45 -5.57 -26.78
N PHE A 436 -1.07 -4.43 -26.20
CA PHE A 436 -2.04 -3.46 -25.69
C PHE A 436 -2.79 -2.73 -26.82
N ALA A 437 -2.14 -2.40 -27.93
CA ALA A 437 -2.80 -1.82 -29.12
C ALA A 437 -3.92 -2.74 -29.62
N ALA A 438 -3.62 -4.04 -29.77
CA ALA A 438 -4.61 -5.04 -30.15
C ALA A 438 -5.75 -5.15 -29.13
N ALA A 439 -5.44 -5.17 -27.82
CA ALA A 439 -6.46 -5.24 -26.77
C ALA A 439 -7.34 -3.99 -26.69
N TRP A 440 -6.77 -2.82 -26.95
CA TRP A 440 -7.48 -1.53 -27.00
C TRP A 440 -8.25 -1.33 -28.30
N GLY A 441 -7.99 -2.14 -29.33
CA GLY A 441 -8.60 -1.97 -30.65
C GLY A 441 -8.10 -0.71 -31.38
N VAL A 442 -6.87 -0.29 -31.09
CA VAL A 442 -6.23 0.92 -31.63
C VAL A 442 -4.98 0.51 -32.41
N ASP A 443 -4.68 1.22 -33.50
CA ASP A 443 -3.50 0.96 -34.30
C ASP A 443 -2.20 1.27 -33.54
N TYR A 444 -1.21 0.37 -33.64
CA TYR A 444 0.07 0.54 -32.95
C TYR A 444 0.87 1.73 -33.47
N GLU A 445 0.87 1.97 -34.79
CA GLU A 445 1.59 3.09 -35.38
C GLU A 445 0.94 4.42 -35.01
N TRP A 446 -0.39 4.47 -34.87
CA TRP A 446 -1.08 5.65 -34.32
C TRP A 446 -0.64 5.98 -32.89
N ILE A 447 -0.54 4.98 -32.00
CA ILE A 447 -0.06 5.20 -30.62
C ILE A 447 1.39 5.68 -30.65
N LYS A 448 2.25 5.02 -31.43
CA LYS A 448 3.68 5.36 -31.55
C LYS A 448 3.88 6.79 -32.05
N ALA A 449 3.07 7.25 -33.01
CA ALA A 449 3.11 8.61 -33.53
C ALA A 449 2.78 9.68 -32.48
N GLN A 450 2.18 9.33 -31.34
CA GLN A 450 1.93 10.27 -30.26
C GLN A 450 3.20 10.65 -29.49
N TYR A 451 4.20 9.77 -29.46
CA TYR A 451 5.43 9.94 -28.70
C TYR A 451 6.50 10.67 -29.49
N ALA A 452 7.38 11.37 -28.76
CA ALA A 452 8.65 11.79 -29.33
C ALA A 452 9.54 10.57 -29.66
N GLU A 453 10.42 10.73 -30.64
CA GLU A 453 11.30 9.65 -31.11
C GLU A 453 12.07 8.99 -29.95
N GLY A 454 11.98 7.66 -29.86
CA GLY A 454 12.66 6.85 -28.84
C GLY A 454 12.09 6.95 -27.41
N GLN A 455 11.07 7.78 -27.15
CA GLN A 455 10.55 7.97 -25.78
C GLN A 455 9.53 6.91 -25.36
N MET A 456 8.82 6.30 -26.31
CA MET A 456 7.77 5.29 -26.05
C MET A 456 8.28 4.07 -25.26
N THR A 457 9.54 3.68 -25.47
CA THR A 457 10.17 2.51 -24.84
C THR A 457 11.08 2.87 -23.65
N LYS A 458 11.18 4.16 -23.30
CA LYS A 458 11.94 4.63 -22.14
C LYS A 458 11.02 4.89 -20.94
N PRO A 459 11.45 4.55 -19.71
CA PRO A 459 10.75 4.97 -18.50
C PRO A 459 10.64 6.50 -18.41
N GLY A 460 9.57 7.01 -17.80
CA GLY A 460 9.40 8.44 -17.48
C GLY A 460 10.18 8.91 -16.27
N ILE A 461 10.12 10.21 -15.96
CA ILE A 461 10.55 10.75 -14.67
C ILE A 461 9.63 10.20 -13.56
N THR A 462 10.17 9.92 -12.37
CA THR A 462 9.37 9.42 -11.24
C THR A 462 8.72 10.56 -10.46
N VAL A 463 7.60 10.32 -9.77
CA VAL A 463 6.92 11.38 -8.98
C VAL A 463 7.82 11.89 -7.84
N SER A 464 8.69 11.06 -7.27
CA SER A 464 9.68 11.53 -6.30
C SER A 464 10.69 12.57 -6.84
N ARG A 465 10.77 12.72 -8.17
CA ARG A 465 11.78 13.51 -8.88
C ARG A 465 11.17 14.51 -9.88
N TRP A 466 9.85 14.68 -9.97
CA TRP A 466 9.25 15.63 -10.92
C TRP A 466 9.74 17.07 -10.68
N ILE A 467 10.06 17.42 -9.42
CA ILE A 467 10.65 18.71 -9.03
C ILE A 467 11.93 18.97 -9.84
N ASP A 468 12.80 17.97 -9.98
CA ASP A 468 14.03 18.09 -10.77
C ASP A 468 13.75 18.13 -12.26
N GLY A 469 12.68 17.47 -12.72
CA GLY A 469 12.20 17.61 -14.09
C GLY A 469 11.88 19.06 -14.48
N VAL A 470 11.55 19.92 -13.51
CA VAL A 470 11.33 21.37 -13.70
C VAL A 470 12.60 22.18 -13.46
N LEU A 471 13.35 21.89 -12.40
CA LEU A 471 14.43 22.75 -11.90
C LEU A 471 15.81 22.46 -12.49
N GLU A 472 16.05 21.23 -12.94
CA GLU A 472 17.35 20.85 -13.48
C GLU A 472 17.57 21.47 -14.85
N LYS A 473 18.83 21.73 -15.22
CA LYS A 473 19.17 22.22 -16.55
C LYS A 473 18.73 21.20 -17.60
N ASN A 474 18.08 21.67 -18.67
CA ASN A 474 17.58 20.82 -19.75
C ASN A 474 18.63 19.87 -20.34
N GLU A 475 19.89 20.34 -20.46
CA GLU A 475 21.03 19.55 -20.96
C GLU A 475 21.42 18.35 -20.07
N HIS A 476 20.87 18.24 -18.86
CA HIS A 476 21.09 17.13 -17.93
C HIS A 476 19.89 16.16 -17.85
N ILE A 477 18.80 16.42 -18.60
CA ILE A 477 17.61 15.56 -18.59
C ILE A 477 17.58 14.72 -19.87
N ASP A 478 17.32 13.41 -19.77
CA ASP A 478 17.16 12.50 -20.92
C ASP A 478 15.76 12.58 -21.55
N GLN A 479 15.30 13.80 -21.84
CA GLN A 479 14.16 14.12 -22.70
C GLN A 479 14.35 15.52 -23.30
N GLY A 480 13.63 15.82 -24.37
CA GLY A 480 13.78 17.08 -25.09
C GLY A 480 13.55 18.33 -24.23
N PRO A 481 12.41 18.44 -23.51
CA PRO A 481 12.10 19.59 -22.67
C PRO A 481 12.17 19.29 -21.17
N ASN A 482 12.37 20.33 -20.35
CA ASN A 482 11.95 20.34 -18.95
C ASN A 482 10.42 20.11 -18.85
N LEU A 483 9.97 19.69 -17.67
CA LEU A 483 8.55 19.67 -17.34
C LEU A 483 8.02 21.11 -17.24
N ARG A 484 6.92 21.37 -17.94
CA ARG A 484 6.24 22.67 -18.00
C ARG A 484 4.79 22.59 -17.50
N GLY A 485 4.16 21.42 -17.61
CA GLY A 485 2.83 21.14 -17.08
C GLY A 485 2.83 19.99 -16.09
N VAL A 486 2.12 20.10 -14.97
CA VAL A 486 1.97 19.02 -14.00
C VAL A 486 0.50 18.87 -13.58
N PHE A 487 0.00 17.64 -13.63
CA PHE A 487 -1.28 17.25 -13.06
C PHE A 487 -1.04 16.57 -11.70
N TYR A 488 -1.68 17.09 -10.66
CA TYR A 488 -1.86 16.43 -9.37
C TYR A 488 -3.28 15.83 -9.33
N TRP A 489 -3.42 14.56 -9.64
CA TRP A 489 -4.72 13.88 -9.71
C TRP A 489 -4.87 12.90 -8.55
N GLY A 490 -5.57 13.30 -7.49
CA GLY A 490 -5.76 12.50 -6.28
C GLY A 490 -4.45 12.20 -5.54
N HIS A 491 -3.57 13.20 -5.40
CA HIS A 491 -2.23 13.04 -4.83
C HIS A 491 -1.82 14.26 -3.99
N ALA A 492 -1.09 14.03 -2.91
CA ALA A 492 -0.76 15.06 -1.93
C ALA A 492 0.73 15.47 -1.97
N PRO A 493 1.06 16.77 -2.10
CA PRO A 493 2.44 17.25 -2.23
C PRO A 493 3.21 17.14 -0.91
N ASN A 494 2.57 17.30 0.24
CA ASN A 494 3.19 17.15 1.55
C ASN A 494 3.63 15.69 1.87
N SER A 495 3.25 14.72 1.04
CA SER A 495 3.75 13.35 1.12
C SER A 495 5.09 13.15 0.38
N GLN A 496 5.52 14.13 -0.43
CA GLN A 496 6.78 14.14 -1.16
C GLN A 496 7.79 15.06 -0.48
N MET A 497 9.06 14.67 -0.46
CA MET A 497 10.17 15.42 0.17
C MET A 497 10.58 16.70 -0.60
N ARG A 498 11.52 17.46 -0.04
CA ARG A 498 12.09 18.69 -0.62
C ARG A 498 11.03 19.79 -0.83
N GLY A 499 10.16 20.01 0.15
CA GLY A 499 9.03 20.95 0.02
C GLY A 499 9.42 22.38 -0.42
N LEU A 500 10.54 22.93 0.06
CA LEU A 500 11.01 24.26 -0.38
C LEU A 500 11.28 24.32 -1.89
N GLU A 501 11.94 23.32 -2.44
CA GLU A 501 12.24 23.24 -3.87
C GLU A 501 11.00 22.88 -4.67
N MET A 502 10.09 22.08 -4.10
CA MET A 502 8.80 21.80 -4.72
C MET A 502 7.99 23.08 -4.95
N LYS A 503 7.97 24.00 -3.97
CA LYS A 503 7.32 25.31 -4.14
C LYS A 503 7.95 26.09 -5.30
N ARG A 504 9.28 26.13 -5.38
CA ARG A 504 10.01 26.78 -6.48
C ARG A 504 9.65 26.16 -7.83
N ALA A 505 9.58 24.83 -7.91
CA ALA A 505 9.15 24.12 -9.11
C ALA A 505 7.70 24.47 -9.50
N MET A 506 6.77 24.46 -8.54
CA MET A 506 5.36 24.84 -8.78
C MET A 506 5.22 26.27 -9.31
N ASP A 507 6.09 27.19 -8.87
CA ASP A 507 6.07 28.58 -9.31
C ASP A 507 6.56 28.77 -10.75
N LYS A 508 7.45 27.90 -11.24
CA LYS A 508 7.97 27.94 -12.62
C LYS A 508 7.05 27.31 -13.67
N LEU A 509 6.11 26.45 -13.27
CA LEU A 509 5.22 25.74 -14.19
C LEU A 509 4.39 26.71 -15.04
N ASP A 510 4.14 26.32 -16.29
CA ASP A 510 3.16 26.99 -17.15
C ASP A 510 1.74 26.53 -16.85
N LEU A 511 1.59 25.27 -16.43
CA LEU A 511 0.30 24.65 -16.15
C LEU A 511 0.41 23.78 -14.89
N LEU A 512 -0.46 24.04 -13.91
CA LEU A 512 -0.68 23.16 -12.76
C LEU A 512 -2.17 22.87 -12.66
N VAL A 513 -2.55 21.60 -12.78
CA VAL A 513 -3.94 21.16 -12.63
C VAL A 513 -4.05 20.24 -11.43
N VAL A 514 -4.94 20.54 -10.50
CA VAL A 514 -5.22 19.68 -9.35
C VAL A 514 -6.62 19.11 -9.49
N VAL A 515 -6.73 17.79 -9.55
CA VAL A 515 -8.01 17.07 -9.66
C VAL A 515 -8.19 16.25 -8.39
N ASP A 516 -9.04 16.73 -7.48
CA ASP A 516 -9.14 16.16 -6.15
C ASP A 516 -10.46 16.58 -5.46
N PRO A 517 -11.09 15.72 -4.63
CA PRO A 517 -12.16 16.15 -3.73
C PRO A 517 -11.67 17.12 -2.62
N TYR A 518 -10.39 17.04 -2.24
CA TYR A 518 -9.74 17.81 -1.16
C TYR A 518 -8.32 18.29 -1.59
N PRO A 519 -8.18 19.22 -2.56
CA PRO A 519 -6.87 19.62 -3.15
C PRO A 519 -5.95 20.44 -2.22
N SER A 520 -6.23 20.41 -0.92
CA SER A 520 -5.98 21.49 0.03
C SER A 520 -4.49 21.90 0.09
N ALA A 521 -3.55 20.97 0.26
CA ALA A 521 -2.12 21.29 0.37
C ALA A 521 -1.55 21.89 -0.93
N THR A 522 -1.83 21.29 -2.09
CA THR A 522 -1.37 21.79 -3.39
C THR A 522 -1.96 23.16 -3.69
N ALA A 523 -3.25 23.35 -3.42
CA ALA A 523 -3.92 24.62 -3.65
C ALA A 523 -3.28 25.75 -2.84
N ALA A 524 -3.08 25.54 -1.53
CA ALA A 524 -2.44 26.53 -0.67
C ALA A 524 -0.97 26.80 -1.07
N MET A 525 -0.21 25.75 -1.39
CA MET A 525 1.18 25.90 -1.84
C MET A 525 1.28 26.63 -3.18
N ALA A 526 0.37 26.40 -4.12
CA ALA A 526 0.37 27.11 -5.38
C ALA A 526 -0.01 28.59 -5.21
N ALA A 527 -0.96 28.90 -4.32
CA ALA A 527 -1.44 30.26 -4.09
C ALA A 527 -0.52 31.12 -3.20
N MET A 528 0.24 30.52 -2.27
CA MET A 528 1.11 31.28 -1.37
C MET A 528 2.26 31.99 -2.12
N PRO A 529 2.73 33.16 -1.65
CA PRO A 529 3.89 33.84 -2.22
C PRO A 529 5.13 32.94 -2.23
N GLY A 530 5.89 33.01 -3.32
CA GLY A 530 7.19 32.36 -3.47
C GLY A 530 8.30 33.39 -3.70
N ASP A 531 9.43 32.92 -4.22
CA ASP A 531 10.48 33.81 -4.72
C ASP A 531 10.02 34.43 -6.06
N ALA A 532 10.12 35.75 -6.18
CA ALA A 532 9.76 36.46 -7.40
C ALA A 532 10.60 36.04 -8.61
N ALA A 533 11.83 35.55 -8.39
CA ALA A 533 12.70 35.05 -9.46
C ALA A 533 12.27 33.68 -10.01
N ASP A 534 11.49 32.91 -9.24
CA ASP A 534 10.98 31.61 -9.65
C ASP A 534 9.57 31.66 -10.23
N LEU A 535 8.80 32.72 -9.92
CA LEU A 535 7.42 32.87 -10.35
C LEU A 535 7.31 33.13 -11.85
N ASN A 536 6.71 32.18 -12.56
CA ASN A 536 6.19 32.37 -13.90
C ASN A 536 4.92 33.24 -13.84
N PRO A 537 4.93 34.48 -14.37
CA PRO A 537 3.77 35.36 -14.31
C PRO A 537 2.58 34.86 -15.15
N ASP A 538 2.84 34.02 -16.15
CA ASP A 538 1.85 33.46 -17.08
C ASP A 538 1.38 32.04 -16.70
N ARG A 539 1.74 31.59 -15.48
CA ARG A 539 1.32 30.27 -14.98
C ARG A 539 -0.19 30.18 -14.88
N ALA A 540 -0.73 29.04 -15.31
CA ALA A 540 -2.14 28.73 -15.22
C ALA A 540 -2.37 27.63 -14.18
N VAL A 541 -3.10 27.94 -13.10
CA VAL A 541 -3.38 26.98 -12.02
C VAL A 541 -4.88 26.76 -11.89
N TYR A 542 -5.29 25.49 -11.96
CA TYR A 542 -6.69 25.08 -11.91
C TYR A 542 -6.94 24.02 -10.84
N LEU A 543 -8.12 24.08 -10.21
CA LEU A 543 -8.63 23.05 -9.31
C LEU A 543 -9.93 22.48 -9.90
N LEU A 544 -10.02 21.17 -10.06
CA LEU A 544 -11.18 20.46 -10.59
C LEU A 544 -11.78 19.53 -9.52
N PRO A 545 -13.08 19.64 -9.19
CA PRO A 545 -13.71 18.82 -8.16
C PRO A 545 -13.96 17.40 -8.68
N ALA A 546 -13.21 16.45 -8.14
CA ALA A 546 -13.42 15.03 -8.39
C ALA A 546 -14.38 14.41 -7.37
N ALA A 547 -15.12 13.40 -7.82
CA ALA A 547 -15.90 12.54 -6.96
C ALA A 547 -14.98 11.69 -6.05
N THR A 548 -15.42 11.44 -4.83
CA THR A 548 -14.87 10.42 -3.94
C THR A 548 -15.24 9.03 -4.44
N GLN A 549 -14.56 8.01 -3.92
CA GLN A 549 -14.86 6.61 -4.26
C GLN A 549 -16.23 6.13 -3.75
N PHE A 550 -16.91 6.90 -2.90
CA PHE A 550 -18.29 6.63 -2.45
C PHE A 550 -19.36 7.23 -3.37
N GLU A 551 -18.94 8.09 -4.29
CA GLU A 551 -19.78 8.77 -5.29
C GLU A 551 -19.67 8.10 -6.68
N THR A 552 -18.93 6.99 -6.76
CA THR A 552 -18.69 6.21 -7.97
C THR A 552 -18.69 4.71 -7.64
N SER A 553 -18.56 3.86 -8.65
CA SER A 553 -18.41 2.40 -8.53
C SER A 553 -17.10 1.95 -9.17
N GLY A 554 -16.67 0.73 -8.85
CA GLY A 554 -15.48 0.11 -9.44
C GLY A 554 -14.80 -0.86 -8.49
N SER A 555 -13.71 -1.47 -8.93
CA SER A 555 -12.97 -2.42 -8.12
C SER A 555 -11.74 -1.79 -7.46
N CYS A 556 -11.36 -2.33 -6.30
CA CYS A 556 -10.11 -2.01 -5.61
C CYS A 556 -9.43 -3.29 -5.13
N THR A 557 -8.11 -3.24 -4.97
CA THR A 557 -7.26 -4.38 -4.63
C THR A 557 -6.58 -4.12 -3.31
N ALA A 558 -6.94 -4.91 -2.32
CA ALA A 558 -6.36 -4.85 -1.00
C ALA A 558 -4.93 -5.43 -1.00
N SER A 559 -4.21 -5.25 0.11
CA SER A 559 -2.81 -5.67 0.24
C SER A 559 -2.62 -7.18 0.03
N ASN A 560 -3.60 -7.99 0.42
CA ASN A 560 -3.61 -9.44 0.23
C ASN A 560 -4.00 -9.86 -1.20
N ARG A 561 -4.01 -8.92 -2.16
CA ARG A 561 -4.40 -9.10 -3.57
C ARG A 561 -5.87 -9.43 -3.80
N SER A 562 -6.71 -9.48 -2.76
CA SER A 562 -8.17 -9.62 -2.91
C SER A 562 -8.74 -8.37 -3.58
N LEU A 563 -9.44 -8.57 -4.68
CA LEU A 563 -10.25 -7.57 -5.35
C LEU A 563 -11.63 -7.48 -4.72
N GLN A 564 -12.11 -6.25 -4.56
CA GLN A 564 -13.42 -6.00 -3.99
C GLN A 564 -14.15 -4.94 -4.82
N TRP A 565 -15.43 -5.17 -5.09
CA TRP A 565 -16.28 -4.22 -5.81
C TRP A 565 -16.85 -3.18 -4.85
N ARG A 566 -16.76 -1.90 -5.22
CA ARG A 566 -17.39 -0.77 -4.52
C ARG A 566 -18.69 -0.41 -5.20
N GLU A 567 -19.77 -0.40 -4.44
CA GLU A 567 -21.01 0.23 -4.86
C GLU A 567 -20.94 1.75 -4.68
N LYS A 568 -21.60 2.46 -5.59
CA LYS A 568 -21.89 3.89 -5.42
C LYS A 568 -22.87 4.06 -4.25
N VAL A 569 -22.48 4.82 -3.25
CA VAL A 569 -23.26 5.06 -2.03
C VAL A 569 -24.18 6.27 -2.18
N ILE A 570 -23.66 7.37 -2.74
CA ILE A 570 -24.39 8.61 -2.99
C ILE A 570 -24.07 9.13 -4.38
N ASP A 571 -24.88 10.04 -4.91
CA ASP A 571 -24.52 10.74 -6.15
C ASP A 571 -23.38 11.75 -5.90
N PRO A 572 -22.55 12.05 -6.93
CA PRO A 572 -21.52 13.08 -6.81
C PRO A 572 -22.08 14.40 -6.27
N LEU A 573 -21.49 14.90 -5.19
CA LEU A 573 -21.89 16.13 -4.54
C LEU A 573 -21.46 17.37 -5.33
N TRP A 574 -22.26 18.44 -5.22
CA TRP A 574 -22.07 19.71 -5.93
C TRP A 574 -21.86 19.51 -7.44
N GLU A 575 -20.83 20.15 -8.02
CA GLU A 575 -20.44 20.02 -9.41
C GLU A 575 -19.35 18.97 -9.62
N SER A 576 -19.11 18.08 -8.64
CA SER A 576 -18.07 17.05 -8.77
C SER A 576 -18.40 16.08 -9.90
N ARG A 577 -17.36 15.66 -10.62
CA ARG A 577 -17.43 14.65 -11.69
C ARG A 577 -16.55 13.45 -11.33
N SER A 578 -16.91 12.27 -11.82
CA SER A 578 -16.06 11.09 -11.63
C SER A 578 -14.74 11.24 -12.39
N ASP A 579 -13.67 10.60 -11.92
CA ASP A 579 -12.35 10.70 -12.55
C ASP A 579 -12.37 10.27 -14.03
N HIS A 580 -13.08 9.19 -14.35
CA HIS A 580 -13.18 8.65 -15.71
C HIS A 580 -14.04 9.53 -16.63
N MET A 581 -15.04 10.24 -16.10
CA MET A 581 -15.75 11.29 -16.85
C MET A 581 -14.82 12.46 -17.17
N ILE A 582 -14.02 12.93 -16.19
CA ILE A 582 -13.06 14.03 -16.41
C ILE A 582 -12.02 13.62 -17.46
N MET A 583 -11.49 12.39 -17.40
CA MET A 583 -10.56 11.86 -18.41
C MET A 583 -11.18 11.83 -19.81
N TYR A 584 -12.43 11.37 -19.94
CA TYR A 584 -13.14 11.33 -21.21
C TYR A 584 -13.38 12.75 -21.77
N GLN A 585 -13.82 13.69 -20.94
CA GLN A 585 -14.07 15.07 -21.35
C GLN A 585 -12.79 15.81 -21.76
N LEU A 586 -11.68 15.56 -21.09
CA LEU A 586 -10.37 16.03 -21.53
C LEU A 586 -9.98 15.39 -22.86
N ALA A 587 -10.18 14.08 -23.04
CA ALA A 587 -9.88 13.39 -24.29
C ALA A 587 -10.70 13.93 -25.47
N GLN A 588 -11.96 14.32 -25.25
CA GLN A 588 -12.79 14.98 -26.28
C GLN A 588 -12.18 16.30 -26.73
N LYS A 589 -11.71 17.11 -25.77
CA LYS A 589 -11.04 18.37 -26.08
C LYS A 589 -9.69 18.15 -26.75
N LEU A 590 -8.99 17.07 -26.43
CA LEU A 590 -7.68 16.74 -26.97
C LEU A 590 -7.73 15.98 -28.30
N GLY A 591 -8.88 15.41 -28.66
CA GLY A 591 -9.15 14.77 -29.96
C GLY A 591 -8.76 13.29 -30.06
N PHE A 592 -8.81 12.54 -28.95
CA PHE A 592 -8.56 11.08 -28.94
C PHE A 592 -9.60 10.29 -28.11
N ASP A 593 -10.78 10.87 -27.89
CA ASP A 593 -11.85 10.25 -27.10
C ASP A 593 -12.34 8.94 -27.70
N GLN A 594 -12.45 8.86 -29.04
CA GLN A 594 -12.93 7.67 -29.74
C GLN A 594 -11.99 6.48 -29.56
N GLU A 595 -10.67 6.71 -29.56
CA GLU A 595 -9.66 5.71 -29.26
C GLU A 595 -9.70 5.32 -27.77
N LEU A 596 -9.89 6.29 -26.87
CA LEU A 596 -9.93 6.05 -25.42
C LEU A 596 -11.05 5.07 -25.05
N VAL A 597 -12.26 5.25 -25.61
CA VAL A 597 -13.44 4.43 -25.29
C VAL A 597 -13.78 3.38 -26.35
N LYS A 598 -12.82 3.00 -27.20
CA LYS A 598 -13.05 2.06 -28.31
C LYS A 598 -13.82 0.78 -27.95
N ASN A 599 -13.55 0.18 -26.78
CA ASN A 599 -14.25 -1.00 -26.28
C ASN A 599 -15.05 -0.73 -24.99
N VAL A 600 -15.35 0.54 -24.69
CA VAL A 600 -16.03 0.96 -23.45
C VAL A 600 -17.28 1.72 -23.83
N LYS A 601 -18.45 1.26 -23.38
CA LYS A 601 -19.70 1.98 -23.64
C LYS A 601 -19.74 3.29 -22.85
N LEU A 602 -20.51 4.24 -23.36
CA LEU A 602 -20.86 5.46 -22.65
C LEU A 602 -22.25 5.31 -22.03
N GLN A 603 -22.41 5.81 -20.81
CA GLN A 603 -23.68 5.95 -20.11
C GLN A 603 -23.97 7.42 -19.82
N GLN A 604 -25.24 7.75 -19.63
CA GLN A 604 -25.67 9.11 -19.30
C GLN A 604 -25.75 9.31 -17.79
N VAL A 605 -24.93 10.20 -17.25
CA VAL A 605 -24.92 10.60 -15.83
C VAL A 605 -25.08 12.10 -15.73
N LYS A 606 -26.18 12.56 -15.12
CA LYS A 606 -26.56 14.00 -15.04
C LYS A 606 -26.50 14.70 -16.41
N GLY A 607 -26.94 14.01 -17.47
CA GLY A 607 -26.96 14.52 -18.85
C GLY A 607 -25.59 14.62 -19.53
N GLN A 608 -24.58 13.92 -19.02
CA GLN A 608 -23.23 13.87 -19.58
C GLN A 608 -22.83 12.42 -19.86
N ASP A 609 -22.01 12.23 -20.89
CA ASP A 609 -21.42 10.93 -21.20
C ASP A 609 -20.35 10.56 -20.19
N GLU A 610 -20.44 9.33 -19.68
CA GLU A 610 -19.50 8.73 -18.75
C GLU A 610 -19.11 7.32 -19.23
N PRO A 611 -17.81 6.95 -19.24
CA PRO A 611 -17.39 5.58 -19.51
C PRO A 611 -17.97 4.56 -18.52
N VAL A 612 -18.53 3.46 -19.00
CA VAL A 612 -19.06 2.37 -18.16
C VAL A 612 -17.92 1.61 -17.49
N ILE A 613 -17.84 1.69 -16.16
CA ILE A 613 -16.76 1.12 -15.34
C ILE A 613 -16.62 -0.40 -15.53
N GLU A 614 -17.73 -1.13 -15.59
CA GLU A 614 -17.69 -2.59 -15.80
C GLU A 614 -17.02 -2.99 -17.12
N ASP A 615 -17.16 -2.20 -18.17
CA ASP A 615 -16.53 -2.47 -19.47
C ASP A 615 -15.02 -2.23 -19.41
N ILE A 616 -14.56 -1.28 -18.60
CA ILE A 616 -13.13 -1.04 -18.36
C ILE A 616 -12.52 -2.24 -17.62
N LEU A 617 -13.18 -2.80 -16.59
CA LEU A 617 -12.70 -4.02 -15.93
C LEU A 617 -12.62 -5.20 -16.91
N ARG A 618 -13.62 -5.34 -17.80
CA ARG A 618 -13.57 -6.37 -18.86
C ARG A 618 -12.42 -6.12 -19.85
N GLU A 619 -12.06 -4.87 -20.14
CA GLU A 619 -10.88 -4.55 -20.94
C GLU A 619 -9.58 -4.94 -20.23
N ILE A 620 -9.45 -4.66 -18.93
CA ILE A 620 -8.34 -5.14 -18.08
C ILE A 620 -8.24 -6.67 -18.16
N ASN A 621 -9.36 -7.38 -17.98
CA ASN A 621 -9.38 -8.85 -17.99
C ASN A 621 -8.90 -9.46 -19.33
N ARG A 622 -9.05 -8.74 -20.45
CA ARG A 622 -8.59 -9.22 -21.77
C ARG A 622 -7.10 -9.07 -22.00
N CYS A 623 -6.40 -8.20 -21.24
CA CYS A 623 -5.02 -7.84 -21.54
C CYS A 623 -4.02 -8.10 -20.41
N VAL A 624 -4.45 -8.23 -19.16
CA VAL A 624 -3.54 -8.31 -18.00
C VAL A 624 -3.27 -9.77 -17.59
N TRP A 625 -2.59 -10.51 -18.46
CA TRP A 625 -2.36 -11.95 -18.28
C TRP A 625 -1.24 -12.29 -17.32
N THR A 626 -0.13 -11.53 -17.33
CA THR A 626 1.07 -11.79 -16.52
C THR A 626 0.82 -12.07 -15.05
N ILE A 627 -0.10 -11.34 -14.42
CA ILE A 627 -0.46 -11.48 -13.00
C ILE A 627 -1.80 -12.18 -12.79
N GLY A 628 -2.42 -12.72 -13.85
CA GLY A 628 -3.73 -13.37 -13.77
C GLY A 628 -4.81 -12.41 -13.31
N TYR A 629 -4.89 -11.23 -13.95
CA TYR A 629 -5.95 -10.27 -13.71
C TYR A 629 -7.15 -10.49 -14.66
N THR A 630 -7.33 -11.73 -15.09
CA THR A 630 -8.17 -12.13 -16.22
C THR A 630 -9.46 -12.82 -15.76
N GLY A 631 -9.44 -13.48 -14.61
CA GLY A 631 -10.60 -14.19 -14.06
C GLY A 631 -11.58 -13.31 -13.28
N GLN A 632 -11.22 -12.09 -12.91
CA GLN A 632 -12.03 -11.21 -12.05
C GLN A 632 -13.05 -10.38 -12.83
N SER A 633 -14.17 -10.99 -13.21
CA SER A 633 -15.27 -10.25 -13.85
C SER A 633 -16.05 -9.39 -12.85
N PRO A 634 -16.71 -8.29 -13.31
CA PRO A 634 -17.60 -7.50 -12.46
C PRO A 634 -18.65 -8.35 -11.73
N GLU A 635 -19.22 -9.36 -12.42
CA GLU A 635 -20.27 -10.24 -11.90
C GLU A 635 -19.76 -11.10 -10.74
N ARG A 636 -18.57 -11.71 -10.88
CA ARG A 636 -17.97 -12.53 -9.82
C ARG A 636 -17.65 -11.67 -8.60
N LEU A 637 -17.05 -10.50 -8.79
CA LEU A 637 -16.70 -9.60 -7.69
C LEU A 637 -17.95 -9.09 -6.94
N LYS A 638 -19.00 -8.69 -7.65
CA LYS A 638 -20.28 -8.28 -7.03
C LYS A 638 -20.94 -9.42 -6.26
N ALA A 639 -20.94 -10.64 -6.81
CA ALA A 639 -21.44 -11.83 -6.12
C ALA A 639 -20.67 -12.10 -4.80
N HIS A 640 -19.36 -11.92 -4.79
CA HIS A 640 -18.56 -12.06 -3.57
C HIS A 640 -18.94 -11.02 -2.51
N MET A 641 -19.20 -9.76 -2.91
CA MET A 641 -19.58 -8.69 -1.98
C MET A 641 -20.96 -8.93 -1.35
N ARG A 642 -21.94 -9.43 -2.11
CA ARG A 642 -23.27 -9.80 -1.59
C ARG A 642 -23.20 -10.98 -0.63
N ASN A 643 -22.32 -11.95 -0.89
CA ASN A 643 -22.25 -13.22 -0.18
C ASN A 643 -21.02 -13.35 0.74
N MET A 644 -20.56 -12.26 1.37
CA MET A 644 -19.38 -12.31 2.27
C MET A 644 -19.47 -13.39 3.36
N HIS A 645 -20.67 -13.65 3.89
CA HIS A 645 -20.94 -14.68 4.89
C HIS A 645 -20.55 -16.10 4.45
N ALA A 646 -20.48 -16.34 3.13
CA ALA A 646 -20.10 -17.62 2.55
C ALA A 646 -18.62 -17.95 2.77
N PHE A 647 -17.77 -16.97 3.03
CA PHE A 647 -16.33 -17.19 3.09
C PHE A 647 -15.83 -17.47 4.50
N ASP A 648 -14.80 -18.30 4.59
CA ASP A 648 -14.11 -18.61 5.83
C ASP A 648 -13.15 -17.49 6.24
N VAL A 649 -13.19 -17.12 7.52
CA VAL A 649 -12.44 -15.96 8.06
C VAL A 649 -10.94 -16.19 8.16
N LYS A 650 -10.46 -17.42 7.95
CA LYS A 650 -9.06 -17.79 8.11
C LYS A 650 -8.41 -18.13 6.77
N THR A 651 -9.15 -18.79 5.89
CA THR A 651 -8.66 -19.28 4.59
C THR A 651 -9.15 -18.43 3.41
N LEU A 652 -10.14 -17.56 3.62
CA LEU A 652 -10.90 -16.85 2.58
C LEU A 652 -11.71 -17.76 1.65
N LYS A 653 -11.70 -19.09 1.82
CA LYS A 653 -12.37 -20.02 0.89
C LYS A 653 -13.88 -20.06 1.15
N CYS A 654 -14.68 -20.21 0.09
CA CYS A 654 -16.12 -20.40 0.22
C CYS A 654 -16.44 -21.69 1.00
N LYS A 655 -17.30 -21.58 2.01
CA LYS A 655 -17.75 -22.65 2.90
C LYS A 655 -18.88 -23.43 2.22
N GLY A 656 -18.51 -24.41 1.41
CA GLY A 656 -19.46 -25.29 0.72
C GLY A 656 -20.13 -24.64 -0.49
N LYS A 657 -21.35 -25.08 -0.79
CA LYS A 657 -22.10 -24.66 -1.99
C LYS A 657 -22.97 -23.44 -1.71
N VAL A 658 -22.60 -22.30 -2.29
CA VAL A 658 -23.36 -21.05 -2.22
C VAL A 658 -23.52 -20.51 -3.63
N VAL A 659 -24.76 -20.18 -4.01
CA VAL A 659 -25.11 -19.61 -5.31
C VAL A 659 -25.65 -18.21 -5.07
N ASP A 660 -25.10 -17.23 -5.77
CA ASP A 660 -25.56 -15.85 -5.69
C ASP A 660 -26.99 -15.74 -6.23
N ALA A 661 -27.89 -15.19 -5.41
CA ALA A 661 -29.31 -15.11 -5.75
C ALA A 661 -29.60 -14.14 -6.92
N GLU A 662 -28.71 -13.18 -7.19
CA GLU A 662 -28.91 -12.15 -8.22
C GLU A 662 -28.42 -12.63 -9.59
N THR A 663 -27.23 -13.25 -9.66
CA THR A 663 -26.62 -13.65 -10.95
C THR A 663 -26.66 -15.15 -11.23
N GLY A 664 -26.99 -15.97 -10.23
CA GLY A 664 -26.90 -17.43 -10.32
C GLY A 664 -25.46 -17.97 -10.32
N TYR A 665 -24.47 -17.12 -10.06
CA TYR A 665 -23.07 -17.52 -10.01
C TYR A 665 -22.81 -18.45 -8.80
N ASP A 666 -22.13 -19.57 -9.02
CA ASP A 666 -21.77 -20.53 -7.97
C ASP A 666 -20.41 -20.17 -7.36
N LEU A 667 -20.37 -19.76 -6.10
CA LEU A 667 -19.16 -19.36 -5.37
C LEU A 667 -18.33 -20.56 -4.88
N THR A 668 -18.81 -21.80 -5.05
CA THR A 668 -18.11 -23.00 -4.58
C THR A 668 -16.68 -23.04 -5.10
N GLY A 669 -15.73 -23.14 -4.16
CA GLY A 669 -14.30 -23.23 -4.43
C GLY A 669 -13.57 -21.89 -4.48
N ASP A 670 -14.28 -20.77 -4.68
CA ASP A 670 -13.65 -19.45 -4.77
C ASP A 670 -13.02 -19.01 -3.45
N TYR A 671 -11.96 -18.20 -3.55
CA TYR A 671 -11.48 -17.39 -2.43
C TYR A 671 -12.07 -15.98 -2.51
N PHE A 672 -12.38 -15.40 -1.35
CA PHE A 672 -12.95 -14.07 -1.26
C PHE A 672 -12.08 -13.03 -1.98
N GLY A 673 -12.73 -12.26 -2.85
CA GLY A 673 -12.09 -11.30 -3.73
C GLY A 673 -11.14 -11.85 -4.79
N LEU A 674 -11.14 -13.16 -5.09
CA LEU A 674 -10.36 -13.76 -6.18
C LEU A 674 -8.89 -13.28 -6.22
N PRO A 675 -8.11 -13.48 -5.13
CA PRO A 675 -6.79 -12.89 -5.00
C PRO A 675 -5.91 -13.22 -6.20
N TRP A 676 -5.33 -12.22 -6.85
CA TRP A 676 -4.55 -12.50 -8.06
C TRP A 676 -3.24 -13.22 -7.68
N PRO A 677 -2.77 -14.21 -8.45
CA PRO A 677 -3.30 -14.61 -9.74
C PRO A 677 -4.65 -15.33 -9.71
N CYS A 678 -5.52 -14.91 -10.62
CA CYS A 678 -6.76 -15.58 -11.00
C CYS A 678 -6.75 -15.76 -12.53
N TYR A 679 -6.14 -16.85 -12.98
CA TYR A 679 -5.84 -17.06 -14.39
C TYR A 679 -7.04 -17.54 -15.21
N GLY A 680 -6.96 -17.31 -16.52
CA GLY A 680 -7.97 -17.72 -17.50
C GLY A 680 -9.16 -16.76 -17.56
N THR A 681 -10.16 -17.14 -18.36
CA THR A 681 -11.40 -16.38 -18.48
C THR A 681 -12.28 -16.60 -17.23
N PRO A 682 -13.28 -15.73 -16.97
CA PRO A 682 -14.23 -15.95 -15.89
C PRO A 682 -14.92 -17.34 -15.94
N GLU A 683 -15.12 -17.90 -17.13
CA GLU A 683 -15.72 -19.22 -17.36
C GLU A 683 -14.80 -20.37 -16.96
N LEU A 684 -13.47 -20.20 -17.07
CA LEU A 684 -12.50 -21.16 -16.53
C LEU A 684 -12.63 -21.28 -14.99
N LYS A 685 -13.16 -20.23 -14.36
CA LYS A 685 -13.51 -20.20 -12.93
C LYS A 685 -12.33 -20.55 -12.01
N HIS A 686 -11.15 -20.02 -12.29
CA HIS A 686 -10.03 -20.10 -11.35
C HIS A 686 -10.41 -19.38 -10.03
N PRO A 687 -10.14 -19.96 -8.85
CA PRO A 687 -10.64 -19.43 -7.56
C PRO A 687 -9.85 -18.24 -7.01
N GLY A 688 -8.68 -17.97 -7.61
CA GLY A 688 -7.68 -17.05 -7.08
C GLY A 688 -6.65 -17.78 -6.20
N SER A 689 -5.54 -17.12 -5.90
CA SER A 689 -4.40 -17.69 -5.17
C SER A 689 -4.09 -16.87 -3.92
N PRO A 690 -4.71 -17.15 -2.76
CA PRO A 690 -4.48 -16.36 -1.54
C PRO A 690 -3.04 -16.48 -1.02
N ASN A 691 -2.40 -17.64 -1.18
CA ASN A 691 -1.02 -17.90 -0.80
C ASN A 691 -0.18 -18.18 -2.07
N LEU A 692 0.71 -17.27 -2.41
CA LEU A 692 1.64 -17.43 -3.52
C LEU A 692 2.64 -18.55 -3.22
N TYR A 693 2.99 -19.30 -4.26
CA TYR A 693 4.09 -20.29 -4.26
C TYR A 693 3.87 -21.52 -3.38
N ASP A 694 2.62 -21.80 -3.00
CA ASP A 694 2.23 -23.01 -2.28
C ASP A 694 2.13 -24.21 -3.22
N THR A 695 3.14 -25.07 -3.16
CA THR A 695 3.25 -26.26 -3.99
C THR A 695 2.39 -27.42 -3.49
N SER A 696 1.84 -27.33 -2.26
CA SER A 696 0.99 -28.37 -1.68
C SER A 696 -0.45 -28.35 -2.19
N VAL A 697 -0.82 -27.31 -2.93
CA VAL A 697 -2.15 -27.09 -3.49
C VAL A 697 -2.07 -27.20 -5.02
N HIS A 698 -3.09 -27.77 -5.64
CA HIS A 698 -3.15 -27.86 -7.10
C HIS A 698 -3.30 -26.45 -7.71
N VAL A 699 -2.75 -26.21 -8.90
CA VAL A 699 -2.78 -24.87 -9.53
C VAL A 699 -4.21 -24.34 -9.73
N MET A 700 -5.14 -25.21 -10.15
CA MET A 700 -6.57 -24.87 -10.28
C MET A 700 -7.30 -24.65 -8.94
N GLU A 701 -6.64 -24.90 -7.81
CA GLU A 701 -7.16 -24.63 -6.46
C GLU A 701 -6.45 -23.44 -5.78
N GLY A 702 -5.65 -22.69 -6.55
CA GLY A 702 -4.92 -21.52 -6.10
C GLY A 702 -3.46 -21.77 -5.70
N GLY A 703 -2.93 -22.98 -5.88
CA GLY A 703 -1.51 -23.31 -5.63
C GLY A 703 -0.57 -22.79 -6.72
N GLY A 704 0.74 -22.94 -6.53
CA GLY A 704 1.70 -22.51 -7.55
C GLY A 704 3.18 -22.62 -7.17
N ASN A 705 4.03 -22.24 -8.13
CA ASN A 705 5.49 -22.34 -8.06
C ASN A 705 6.16 -20.97 -8.19
N PHE A 706 7.47 -20.87 -7.95
CA PHE A 706 8.22 -19.67 -8.32
C PHE A 706 8.39 -19.57 -9.83
N ARG A 707 8.46 -18.33 -10.33
CA ARG A 707 8.44 -18.02 -11.77
C ARG A 707 9.80 -18.22 -12.44
N ALA A 708 9.82 -18.78 -13.64
CA ALA A 708 11.02 -18.88 -14.50
C ALA A 708 11.32 -17.57 -15.25
N ASN A 709 11.30 -16.43 -14.54
CA ASN A 709 11.34 -15.10 -15.14
C ASN A 709 12.76 -14.58 -15.47
N PHE A 710 13.81 -15.26 -15.01
CA PHE A 710 15.21 -14.79 -15.08
C PHE A 710 16.13 -15.70 -15.90
N GLY A 711 15.55 -16.43 -16.86
CA GLY A 711 16.22 -17.48 -17.61
C GLY A 711 16.18 -18.82 -16.88
N VAL A 712 16.81 -19.83 -17.50
CA VAL A 712 16.83 -21.22 -17.00
C VAL A 712 18.18 -21.63 -16.42
N GLU A 713 19.23 -20.85 -16.68
CA GLU A 713 20.60 -21.14 -16.26
C GLU A 713 21.34 -19.83 -15.97
N LYS A 714 22.23 -19.86 -14.97
CA LYS A 714 23.19 -18.79 -14.69
C LYS A 714 24.53 -19.40 -14.25
N ASP A 715 25.60 -18.98 -14.93
CA ASP A 715 26.98 -19.40 -14.65
C ASP A 715 27.15 -20.94 -14.63
N GLY A 716 26.51 -21.64 -15.57
CA GLY A 716 26.55 -23.11 -15.66
C GLY A 716 25.67 -23.84 -14.65
N VAL A 717 24.90 -23.11 -13.83
CA VAL A 717 24.01 -23.68 -12.81
C VAL A 717 22.56 -23.45 -13.20
N SER A 718 21.75 -24.51 -13.15
CA SER A 718 20.31 -24.42 -13.39
C SER A 718 19.63 -23.46 -12.42
N LEU A 719 18.74 -22.62 -12.95
CA LEU A 719 17.81 -21.78 -12.20
C LEU A 719 16.45 -22.46 -12.02
N LEU A 720 16.25 -23.65 -12.58
CA LEU A 720 15.01 -24.40 -12.48
C LEU A 720 14.92 -25.12 -11.13
N ALA A 721 13.69 -25.34 -10.64
CA ALA A 721 13.48 -26.08 -9.39
C ALA A 721 14.02 -27.52 -9.47
N GLU A 722 14.43 -28.09 -8.34
CA GLU A 722 14.89 -29.48 -8.28
C GLU A 722 13.76 -30.48 -8.53
N ASP A 723 14.13 -31.70 -8.89
CA ASP A 723 13.23 -32.83 -9.08
C ASP A 723 12.36 -33.07 -7.82
N GLY A 724 11.05 -33.16 -8.01
CA GLY A 724 10.08 -33.33 -6.93
C GLY A 724 9.56 -32.02 -6.32
N SER A 725 10.14 -30.86 -6.66
CA SER A 725 9.62 -29.55 -6.23
C SER A 725 8.64 -28.98 -7.27
N HIS A 726 7.40 -29.44 -7.25
CA HIS A 726 6.34 -29.01 -8.16
C HIS A 726 4.99 -28.84 -7.46
N SER A 727 4.05 -28.13 -8.11
CA SER A 727 2.66 -28.06 -7.66
C SER A 727 2.04 -29.46 -7.59
N LYS A 728 1.21 -29.69 -6.58
CA LYS A 728 0.45 -30.93 -6.41
C LYS A 728 -0.33 -31.28 -7.69
N GLY A 729 -0.14 -32.50 -8.20
CA GLY A 729 -0.84 -33.02 -9.38
C GLY A 729 -0.31 -32.53 -10.73
N ALA A 730 0.83 -31.83 -10.77
CA ALA A 730 1.46 -31.44 -12.03
C ALA A 730 2.06 -32.65 -12.77
N ASP A 731 1.89 -32.70 -14.09
CA ASP A 731 2.49 -33.72 -14.96
C ASP A 731 4.01 -33.55 -15.08
N ILE A 732 4.49 -32.30 -15.04
CA ILE A 732 5.92 -32.01 -14.99
C ILE A 732 6.35 -31.92 -13.53
N THR A 733 7.10 -32.92 -13.08
CA THR A 733 7.54 -33.06 -11.69
C THR A 733 8.93 -32.47 -11.41
N THR A 734 9.55 -31.87 -12.42
CA THR A 734 10.85 -31.18 -12.34
C THR A 734 10.67 -29.67 -12.56
N GLY A 735 11.76 -28.90 -12.50
CA GLY A 735 11.74 -27.50 -12.90
C GLY A 735 11.63 -27.33 -14.43
N TYR A 736 10.90 -26.31 -14.89
CA TYR A 736 10.65 -26.05 -16.32
C TYR A 736 10.57 -24.53 -16.63
N PRO A 737 10.91 -24.12 -17.87
CA PRO A 737 10.83 -22.71 -18.30
C PRO A 737 9.38 -22.21 -18.41
N GLU A 738 9.21 -20.92 -18.72
CA GLU A 738 7.91 -20.40 -19.16
C GLU A 738 7.36 -21.24 -20.32
N LEU A 739 6.07 -21.55 -20.28
CA LEU A 739 5.40 -22.36 -21.30
C LEU A 739 4.94 -21.45 -22.45
N ASP A 740 5.38 -21.74 -23.67
CA ASP A 740 4.98 -21.04 -24.90
C ASP A 740 4.40 -22.00 -25.94
N HIS A 741 4.00 -21.49 -27.11
CA HIS A 741 3.42 -22.33 -28.18
C HIS A 741 4.39 -23.41 -28.68
N VAL A 742 5.71 -23.16 -28.64
CA VAL A 742 6.73 -24.13 -29.07
C VAL A 742 6.81 -25.27 -28.07
N LEU A 743 6.88 -24.95 -26.77
CA LEU A 743 6.95 -25.96 -25.72
C LEU A 743 5.65 -26.76 -25.63
N LEU A 744 4.50 -26.11 -25.78
CA LEU A 744 3.20 -26.77 -25.86
C LEU A 744 3.15 -27.81 -26.99
N LYS A 745 3.70 -27.50 -28.18
CA LYS A 745 3.85 -28.46 -29.29
C LYS A 745 4.82 -29.60 -28.98
N LYS A 746 5.97 -29.30 -28.40
CA LYS A 746 6.98 -30.31 -28.04
C LYS A 746 6.49 -31.30 -26.99
N LEU A 747 5.64 -30.85 -26.08
CA LEU A 747 5.01 -31.69 -25.04
C LEU A 747 3.84 -32.53 -25.59
N GLY A 748 3.40 -32.30 -26.83
CA GLY A 748 2.26 -33.00 -27.43
C GLY A 748 0.90 -32.46 -26.98
N TRP A 749 0.87 -31.34 -26.26
CA TRP A 749 -0.34 -30.75 -25.66
C TRP A 749 -1.06 -29.76 -26.60
N TRP A 750 -0.45 -29.43 -27.75
CA TRP A 750 -1.00 -28.47 -28.71
C TRP A 750 -2.38 -28.87 -29.26
N ASP A 751 -2.64 -30.17 -29.41
CA ASP A 751 -3.89 -30.67 -29.97
C ASP A 751 -5.06 -30.64 -28.99
N GLU A 752 -4.83 -30.24 -27.74
CA GLU A 752 -5.86 -29.96 -26.74
C GLU A 752 -6.43 -28.54 -26.84
N LEU A 753 -5.82 -27.69 -27.68
CA LEU A 753 -6.40 -26.42 -28.09
C LEU A 753 -7.44 -26.63 -29.20
N THR A 754 -8.54 -25.88 -29.10
CA THR A 754 -9.51 -25.74 -30.21
C THR A 754 -8.88 -25.01 -31.39
N ASP A 755 -9.41 -25.17 -32.60
CA ASP A 755 -8.89 -24.49 -33.79
C ASP A 755 -8.88 -22.96 -33.65
N ALA A 756 -9.89 -22.40 -32.96
CA ALA A 756 -9.96 -20.97 -32.65
C ALA A 756 -8.87 -20.50 -31.68
N GLU A 757 -8.53 -21.32 -30.68
CA GLU A 757 -7.41 -21.05 -29.77
C GLU A 757 -6.07 -21.20 -30.49
N LYS A 758 -5.87 -22.26 -31.29
CA LYS A 758 -4.66 -22.48 -32.10
C LYS A 758 -4.33 -21.27 -32.97
N ALA A 759 -5.33 -20.72 -33.67
CA ALA A 759 -5.18 -19.56 -34.52
C ALA A 759 -4.68 -18.30 -33.77
N LYS A 760 -5.02 -18.14 -32.49
CA LYS A 760 -4.60 -16.99 -31.67
C LYS A 760 -3.29 -17.25 -30.91
N ALA A 761 -3.02 -18.50 -30.54
CA ALA A 761 -1.86 -18.91 -29.77
C ALA A 761 -0.59 -19.12 -30.62
N GLU A 762 -0.72 -19.37 -31.93
CA GLU A 762 0.42 -19.59 -32.82
C GLU A 762 1.40 -18.41 -32.80
N GLY A 763 2.69 -18.70 -32.61
CA GLY A 763 3.73 -17.67 -32.51
C GLY A 763 3.70 -16.84 -31.22
N LYS A 764 2.86 -17.18 -30.23
CA LYS A 764 2.70 -16.43 -28.98
C LYS A 764 3.35 -17.12 -27.77
N ASN A 765 3.60 -16.31 -26.76
CA ASN A 765 3.84 -16.75 -25.38
C ASN A 765 2.51 -16.67 -24.61
N TRP A 766 2.36 -17.46 -23.54
CA TRP A 766 1.19 -17.47 -22.64
C TRP A 766 0.69 -16.08 -22.21
N LYS A 767 1.59 -15.09 -22.05
CA LYS A 767 1.22 -13.71 -21.65
C LYS A 767 0.68 -12.84 -22.78
N THR A 768 0.74 -13.31 -24.02
CA THR A 768 0.29 -12.60 -25.23
C THR A 768 -0.73 -13.39 -26.04
N ASP A 769 -1.06 -14.60 -25.60
CA ASP A 769 -2.19 -15.38 -26.11
C ASP A 769 -3.50 -14.82 -25.54
N SER A 770 -4.23 -14.08 -26.35
CA SER A 770 -5.51 -13.47 -25.96
C SER A 770 -6.68 -14.46 -25.94
N SER A 771 -6.48 -15.71 -26.36
CA SER A 771 -7.52 -16.75 -26.25
C SER A 771 -7.65 -17.31 -24.84
N GLY A 772 -6.56 -17.29 -24.06
CA GLY A 772 -6.47 -17.99 -22.77
C GLY A 772 -6.35 -19.51 -22.90
N GLY A 773 -6.34 -20.07 -24.12
CA GLY A 773 -6.34 -21.50 -24.37
C GLY A 773 -5.07 -22.19 -23.87
N MET A 774 -3.90 -21.55 -24.06
CA MET A 774 -2.64 -22.09 -23.53
C MET A 774 -2.69 -22.25 -22.01
N ILE A 775 -3.19 -21.21 -21.30
CA ILE A 775 -3.33 -21.23 -19.84
C ILE A 775 -4.29 -22.34 -19.39
N ARG A 776 -5.44 -22.48 -20.07
CA ARG A 776 -6.40 -23.56 -19.82
C ARG A 776 -5.71 -24.92 -19.91
N VAL A 777 -5.02 -25.21 -21.02
CA VAL A 777 -4.33 -26.50 -21.20
C VAL A 777 -3.27 -26.72 -20.12
N PHE A 778 -2.36 -25.77 -19.92
CA PHE A 778 -1.29 -25.91 -18.94
C PHE A 778 -1.80 -26.19 -17.53
N MET A 779 -2.78 -25.39 -17.07
CA MET A 779 -3.23 -25.45 -15.68
C MET A 779 -4.30 -26.51 -15.43
N GLN A 780 -5.31 -26.59 -16.30
CA GLN A 780 -6.45 -27.48 -16.10
C GLN A 780 -6.13 -28.93 -16.47
N ASN A 781 -5.40 -29.14 -17.57
CA ASN A 781 -5.17 -30.49 -18.10
C ASN A 781 -3.90 -31.11 -17.53
N HIS A 782 -2.86 -30.29 -17.27
CA HIS A 782 -1.53 -30.79 -16.86
C HIS A 782 -1.06 -30.32 -15.48
N GLY A 783 -1.88 -29.56 -14.74
CA GLY A 783 -1.53 -29.06 -13.41
C GLY A 783 -0.28 -28.16 -13.37
N CYS A 784 0.16 -27.63 -14.52
CA CYS A 784 1.37 -26.85 -14.68
C CYS A 784 1.08 -25.35 -14.74
N HIS A 785 1.99 -24.55 -14.20
CA HIS A 785 1.82 -23.11 -14.14
C HIS A 785 2.42 -22.45 -15.41
N PRO A 786 1.71 -21.52 -16.10
CA PRO A 786 2.17 -20.95 -17.38
C PRO A 786 3.55 -20.27 -17.33
N PHE A 787 3.89 -19.65 -16.20
CA PHE A 787 5.17 -18.95 -16.02
C PHE A 787 6.37 -19.86 -15.67
N GLY A 788 6.20 -21.18 -15.70
CA GLY A 788 7.27 -22.13 -15.36
C GLY A 788 7.35 -22.53 -13.89
N ASN A 789 8.43 -23.24 -13.56
CA ASN A 789 8.79 -23.67 -12.21
C ASN A 789 10.30 -23.53 -11.99
N ALA A 790 10.69 -22.48 -11.27
CA ALA A 790 12.09 -22.12 -11.05
C ALA A 790 12.45 -21.97 -9.56
N LYS A 791 13.72 -21.68 -9.30
CA LYS A 791 14.20 -21.27 -7.98
C LYS A 791 14.03 -19.76 -7.78
N ALA A 792 13.67 -19.37 -6.56
CA ALA A 792 13.88 -18.00 -6.11
C ALA A 792 15.38 -17.67 -6.14
N ARG A 793 15.76 -16.43 -6.45
CA ARG A 793 17.17 -16.05 -6.50
C ARG A 793 17.58 -15.22 -5.29
N ALA A 794 18.51 -15.74 -4.50
CA ALA A 794 19.11 -15.02 -3.38
C ALA A 794 20.05 -13.91 -3.87
N VAL A 795 20.69 -14.11 -5.03
CA VAL A 795 21.59 -13.17 -5.67
C VAL A 795 20.91 -12.55 -6.90
N VAL A 796 20.80 -11.22 -6.93
CA VAL A 796 20.14 -10.45 -7.99
C VAL A 796 21.20 -9.70 -8.78
N TRP A 797 21.81 -10.37 -9.75
CA TRP A 797 22.96 -9.86 -10.49
C TRP A 797 22.70 -8.60 -11.33
N ASN A 798 21.45 -8.22 -11.55
CA ASN A 798 21.06 -7.01 -12.28
C ASN A 798 20.84 -5.78 -11.37
N PHE A 799 21.04 -5.90 -10.06
CA PHE A 799 21.00 -4.76 -9.13
C PHE A 799 22.41 -4.25 -8.83
N PRO A 800 22.56 -2.96 -8.45
CA PRO A 800 23.86 -2.40 -8.06
C PRO A 800 24.55 -3.23 -6.96
N ASP A 801 23.78 -3.69 -5.98
CA ASP A 801 24.21 -4.62 -4.94
C ASP A 801 23.51 -5.97 -5.15
N ALA A 802 24.24 -6.95 -5.69
CA ALA A 802 23.68 -8.26 -6.02
C ALA A 802 23.25 -9.04 -4.75
N ILE A 803 24.03 -8.93 -3.68
CA ILE A 803 23.65 -9.30 -2.31
C ILE A 803 23.43 -7.99 -1.56
N PRO A 804 22.35 -7.83 -0.76
CA PRO A 804 22.10 -6.60 -0.02
C PRO A 804 23.32 -6.14 0.80
N GLN A 805 23.78 -4.91 0.56
CA GLN A 805 24.85 -4.27 1.35
C GLN A 805 24.26 -3.22 2.28
N HIS A 806 24.80 -3.12 3.50
CA HIS A 806 24.55 -1.96 4.35
C HIS A 806 25.30 -0.74 3.82
N ARG A 807 24.61 0.40 3.75
CA ARG A 807 25.17 1.69 3.34
C ARG A 807 24.52 2.77 4.19
N GLU A 808 25.31 3.71 4.70
CA GLU A 808 24.79 4.82 5.49
C GLU A 808 23.97 5.78 4.60
N PRO A 809 22.94 6.43 5.19
CA PRO A 809 22.12 7.42 4.50
C PRO A 809 22.97 8.60 4.01
N ILE A 810 22.45 9.36 3.03
CA ILE A 810 23.12 10.57 2.54
C ILE A 810 23.23 11.61 3.66
N PHE A 811 22.18 11.72 4.48
CA PHE A 811 22.13 12.56 5.66
C PHE A 811 22.13 11.68 6.92
N GLY A 812 23.27 11.63 7.62
CA GLY A 812 23.45 10.82 8.82
C GLY A 812 24.24 11.54 9.91
N ILE A 813 24.14 11.02 11.15
CA ILE A 813 24.82 11.59 12.33
C ILE A 813 26.13 10.86 12.70
N ARG A 814 26.54 9.85 11.90
CA ARG A 814 27.67 8.96 12.18
C ARG A 814 28.72 9.00 11.04
N PRO A 815 29.57 10.03 10.97
CA PRO A 815 30.61 10.12 9.94
C PRO A 815 31.59 8.93 9.99
N ASP A 816 31.79 8.35 11.17
CA ASP A 816 32.61 7.15 11.36
C ASP A 816 32.00 5.90 10.69
N LEU A 817 30.67 5.77 10.68
CA LEU A 817 29.98 4.70 9.95
C LEU A 817 29.93 4.99 8.45
N VAL A 818 29.83 6.26 8.05
CA VAL A 818 29.90 6.65 6.62
C VAL A 818 31.23 6.22 6.01
N ALA A 819 32.33 6.37 6.74
CA ALA A 819 33.66 5.92 6.29
C ALA A 819 33.75 4.40 6.08
N LYS A 820 33.00 3.61 6.87
CA LYS A 820 32.99 2.14 6.80
C LYS A 820 31.99 1.60 5.78
N TYR A 821 30.84 2.26 5.66
CA TYR A 821 29.69 1.82 4.86
C TYR A 821 29.21 2.97 3.96
N PRO A 822 30.02 3.41 2.99
CA PRO A 822 29.68 4.54 2.14
C PRO A 822 28.47 4.24 1.24
N THR A 823 27.77 5.30 0.85
CA THR A 823 26.68 5.23 -0.14
C THR A 823 27.20 4.87 -1.55
N HIS A 824 26.30 4.75 -2.52
CA HIS A 824 26.64 4.45 -3.92
C HIS A 824 27.41 5.58 -4.59
N ASP A 825 28.02 5.30 -5.75
CA ASP A 825 28.56 6.36 -6.61
C ASP A 825 27.42 7.12 -7.33
N ASP A 826 27.69 8.37 -7.70
CA ASP A 826 26.77 9.21 -8.47
C ASP A 826 26.45 8.62 -9.85
N GLN A 827 25.26 8.87 -10.38
CA GLN A 827 24.86 8.42 -11.72
C GLN A 827 24.40 9.61 -12.58
N LYS A 828 24.89 9.67 -13.82
CA LYS A 828 24.56 10.77 -14.75
C LYS A 828 23.14 10.70 -15.31
N ASN A 829 22.60 9.49 -15.49
CA ASN A 829 21.25 9.29 -16.01
C ASN A 829 20.61 8.09 -15.33
N ARG A 830 19.58 8.36 -14.53
CA ARG A 830 18.74 7.39 -13.85
C ARG A 830 17.31 7.93 -13.85
N TRP A 831 16.38 7.23 -14.50
CA TRP A 831 15.01 7.71 -14.71
C TRP A 831 14.95 9.13 -15.33
N ARG A 832 15.76 9.33 -16.37
CA ARG A 832 15.96 10.58 -17.13
C ARG A 832 16.68 11.72 -16.40
N LEU A 833 17.18 11.51 -15.18
CA LEU A 833 17.78 12.57 -14.37
C LEU A 833 19.15 12.17 -13.79
N PRO A 834 20.02 13.14 -13.48
CA PRO A 834 21.22 12.87 -12.69
C PRO A 834 20.84 12.58 -11.24
N ILE A 835 21.66 11.77 -10.56
CA ILE A 835 21.48 11.47 -9.16
C ILE A 835 22.80 11.46 -8.40
N LEU A 836 22.85 12.28 -7.34
CA LEU A 836 23.98 12.39 -6.44
C LEU A 836 23.84 11.44 -5.24
N TYR A 837 24.93 10.78 -4.90
CA TYR A 837 25.08 9.93 -3.73
C TYR A 837 26.39 10.29 -3.02
N LYS A 838 27.50 9.66 -3.42
CA LYS A 838 28.82 9.83 -2.79
C LYS A 838 29.27 11.27 -2.71
N SER A 839 29.09 12.07 -3.77
CA SER A 839 29.52 13.47 -3.75
C SER A 839 28.78 14.28 -2.68
N LEU A 840 27.46 14.08 -2.57
CA LEU A 840 26.63 14.76 -1.60
C LEU A 840 26.88 14.24 -0.17
N GLN A 841 27.02 12.93 0.03
CA GLN A 841 27.35 12.35 1.34
C GLN A 841 28.71 12.85 1.84
N GLN A 842 29.73 12.89 0.97
CA GLN A 842 31.05 13.38 1.32
C GLN A 842 31.03 14.88 1.68
N LYS A 843 30.33 15.70 0.87
CA LYS A 843 30.11 17.11 1.18
C LYS A 843 29.46 17.29 2.55
N ASN A 844 28.43 16.50 2.88
CA ASN A 844 27.74 16.55 4.17
C ASN A 844 28.69 16.25 5.36
N VAL A 845 29.63 15.32 5.18
CA VAL A 845 30.66 14.99 6.19
C VAL A 845 31.66 16.14 6.33
N GLU A 846 32.18 16.66 5.22
CA GLU A 846 33.16 17.77 5.18
C GLU A 846 32.60 19.06 5.79
N GLU A 847 31.33 19.37 5.51
CA GLU A 847 30.63 20.53 6.08
C GLU A 847 30.16 20.31 7.53
N LYS A 848 30.46 19.13 8.10
CA LYS A 848 30.14 18.74 9.47
C LYS A 848 28.66 18.91 9.81
N LEU A 849 27.78 18.51 8.90
CA LEU A 849 26.34 18.68 9.12
C LEU A 849 25.83 17.94 10.36
N HIS A 850 26.46 16.82 10.73
CA HIS A 850 26.15 16.06 11.95
C HIS A 850 26.38 16.86 13.24
N GLU A 851 27.28 17.85 13.26
CA GLU A 851 27.47 18.73 14.42
C GLU A 851 26.33 19.77 14.51
N LYS A 852 25.83 20.25 13.37
CA LYS A 852 24.75 21.25 13.28
C LYS A 852 23.35 20.64 13.44
N PHE A 853 23.18 19.41 12.97
CA PHE A 853 21.92 18.66 12.96
C PHE A 853 22.14 17.28 13.61
N PRO A 854 22.29 17.23 14.95
CA PRO A 854 22.78 16.04 15.65
C PRO A 854 21.72 14.98 15.92
N LEU A 855 20.48 15.15 15.44
CA LEU A 855 19.37 14.24 15.70
C LEU A 855 18.91 13.56 14.41
N ILE A 856 18.74 12.24 14.45
CA ILE A 856 18.06 11.48 13.40
C ILE A 856 16.60 11.91 13.37
N MET A 857 16.14 12.38 12.22
CA MET A 857 14.75 12.70 11.94
C MET A 857 14.11 11.55 11.16
N THR A 858 13.14 10.87 11.77
CA THR A 858 12.33 9.85 11.11
C THR A 858 10.86 10.28 11.06
N SER A 859 10.12 9.78 10.08
CA SER A 859 8.71 10.13 9.87
C SER A 859 7.81 8.90 9.80
N GLY A 860 6.54 9.05 10.16
CA GLY A 860 5.57 7.96 10.04
C GLY A 860 4.12 8.40 10.17
N ARG A 861 3.26 7.41 10.41
CA ARG A 861 1.81 7.59 10.44
C ARG A 861 1.27 7.77 11.84
N LEU A 862 0.05 8.31 11.90
CA LEU A 862 -0.85 8.30 13.04
C LEU A 862 -2.10 7.48 12.68
N VAL A 863 -2.84 6.99 13.68
CA VAL A 863 -4.03 6.17 13.43
C VAL A 863 -5.20 7.00 12.90
N GLU A 864 -5.23 8.28 13.25
CA GLU A 864 -6.28 9.25 13.00
C GLU A 864 -6.28 9.71 11.54
N TYR A 865 -5.12 9.72 10.89
CA TYR A 865 -4.94 10.29 9.55
C TYR A 865 -4.44 9.28 8.51
N GLU A 866 -4.60 9.64 7.24
CA GLU A 866 -4.30 8.84 6.05
C GLU A 866 -3.65 9.72 4.98
N GLY A 867 -2.72 9.18 4.19
CA GLY A 867 -2.04 9.95 3.14
C GLY A 867 -1.38 11.24 3.66
N GLY A 868 -1.50 12.32 2.89
CA GLY A 868 -1.13 13.69 3.29
C GLY A 868 -2.15 14.34 4.24
N GLY A 869 -3.18 13.61 4.65
CA GLY A 869 -4.19 14.04 5.62
C GLY A 869 -5.29 14.93 5.04
N GLU A 870 -5.36 15.16 3.74
CA GLU A 870 -6.30 16.09 3.11
C GLU A 870 -7.77 15.78 3.47
N GLU A 871 -8.22 14.55 3.23
CA GLU A 871 -9.59 14.12 3.54
C GLU A 871 -9.80 13.94 5.06
N THR A 872 -8.80 13.42 5.76
CA THR A 872 -8.95 13.00 7.17
C THR A 872 -8.78 14.15 8.17
N ARG A 873 -7.98 15.18 7.86
CA ARG A 873 -7.91 16.43 8.65
C ARG A 873 -9.07 17.38 8.36
N SER A 874 -9.81 17.12 7.28
CA SER A 874 -11.06 17.82 6.96
C SER A 874 -12.28 17.14 7.61
N ASN A 875 -12.08 16.01 8.27
CA ASN A 875 -13.10 15.28 9.00
C ASN A 875 -13.13 15.73 10.48
N PRO A 876 -14.25 16.30 10.99
CA PRO A 876 -14.31 16.86 12.34
C PRO A 876 -14.04 15.81 13.44
N TRP A 877 -14.48 14.58 13.25
CA TRP A 877 -14.33 13.50 14.24
C TRP A 877 -12.86 13.07 14.39
N LEU A 878 -12.14 12.98 13.27
CA LEU A 878 -10.72 12.64 13.29
C LEU A 878 -9.86 13.84 13.74
N ALA A 879 -10.25 15.05 13.32
CA ALA A 879 -9.63 16.30 13.75
C ALA A 879 -9.69 16.48 15.27
N GLU A 880 -10.79 16.08 15.92
CA GLU A 880 -10.93 16.10 17.38
C GLU A 880 -9.89 15.21 18.08
N LEU A 881 -9.56 14.05 17.50
CA LEU A 881 -8.62 13.10 18.09
C LEU A 881 -7.16 13.58 18.03
N GLN A 882 -6.79 14.42 17.05
CA GLN A 882 -5.41 14.91 16.90
C GLN A 882 -5.34 16.30 16.27
N GLN A 883 -5.26 17.35 17.10
CA GLN A 883 -5.36 18.74 16.62
C GLN A 883 -4.05 19.41 16.21
N GLU A 884 -2.90 18.94 16.71
CA GLU A 884 -1.62 19.60 16.49
C GLU A 884 -0.59 18.68 15.85
N MET A 885 0.23 19.27 14.97
CA MET A 885 1.45 18.64 14.50
C MET A 885 2.50 18.66 15.62
N PHE A 886 3.21 17.56 15.82
CA PHE A 886 4.19 17.43 16.91
C PHE A 886 5.49 16.75 16.49
N VAL A 887 6.50 16.88 17.34
CA VAL A 887 7.75 16.11 17.29
C VAL A 887 7.92 15.32 18.59
N GLU A 888 8.17 14.02 18.48
CA GLU A 888 8.55 13.19 19.63
C GLU A 888 10.02 13.43 19.97
N ILE A 889 10.30 13.75 21.24
CA ILE A 889 11.64 14.06 21.74
C ILE A 889 11.89 13.26 23.02
N ASN A 890 13.06 12.62 23.12
CA ASN A 890 13.46 11.93 24.34
C ASN A 890 13.59 12.89 25.55
N PRO A 891 13.23 12.49 26.78
CA PRO A 891 13.33 13.35 27.96
C PRO A 891 14.74 13.92 28.21
N ALA A 892 15.80 13.15 27.99
CA ALA A 892 17.17 13.62 28.18
C ALA A 892 17.52 14.73 27.16
N THR A 893 17.14 14.52 25.90
CA THR A 893 17.36 15.47 24.79
C THR A 893 16.55 16.75 25.00
N ALA A 894 15.31 16.63 25.46
CA ALA A 894 14.44 17.75 25.79
C ALA A 894 14.99 18.56 26.98
N ALA A 895 15.41 17.89 28.05
CA ALA A 895 16.00 18.53 29.23
C ALA A 895 17.28 19.31 28.89
N ALA A 896 18.18 18.71 28.11
CA ALA A 896 19.41 19.35 27.64
C ALA A 896 19.17 20.61 26.78
N ARG A 897 17.97 20.76 26.21
CA ARG A 897 17.56 21.89 25.35
C ARG A 897 16.53 22.81 26.00
N GLY A 898 16.21 22.60 27.28
CA GLY A 898 15.18 23.40 27.99
C GLY A 898 13.78 23.29 27.38
N ILE A 899 13.47 22.17 26.71
CA ILE A 899 12.18 21.91 26.06
C ILE A 899 11.24 21.22 27.07
N ARG A 900 10.01 21.71 27.15
CA ARG A 900 8.94 21.12 27.97
C ARG A 900 7.89 20.43 27.09
N ASN A 901 7.28 19.37 27.61
CA ASN A 901 6.16 18.72 26.95
C ASN A 901 5.03 19.72 26.68
N GLY A 902 4.44 19.66 25.48
CA GLY A 902 3.38 20.57 25.02
C GLY A 902 3.84 21.96 24.56
N GLY A 903 5.11 22.33 24.79
CA GLY A 903 5.68 23.59 24.32
C GLY A 903 5.88 23.63 22.81
N ARG A 904 6.10 24.82 22.24
CA ARG A 904 6.48 25.00 20.83
C ARG A 904 7.99 24.85 20.65
N VAL A 905 8.38 24.23 19.55
CA VAL A 905 9.78 24.03 19.14
C VAL A 905 9.94 24.31 17.66
N TRP A 906 11.16 24.73 17.30
CA TRP A 906 11.61 24.76 15.91
C TRP A 906 12.36 23.48 15.60
N VAL A 907 11.99 22.82 14.50
CA VAL A 907 12.75 21.73 13.91
C VAL A 907 13.39 22.25 12.64
N SER A 908 14.72 22.34 12.62
CA SER A 908 15.50 22.81 11.48
C SER A 908 16.27 21.68 10.83
N SER A 909 16.40 21.67 9.50
CA SER A 909 17.14 20.61 8.78
C SER A 909 18.15 21.19 7.79
N PRO A 910 19.04 20.36 7.20
CA PRO A 910 19.99 20.77 6.17
C PRO A 910 19.38 21.46 4.95
N THR A 911 18.08 21.30 4.70
CA THR A 911 17.40 21.98 3.58
C THR A 911 17.22 23.48 3.80
N GLY A 912 17.46 23.97 5.03
CA GLY A 912 17.18 25.34 5.44
C GLY A 912 15.75 25.55 5.95
N ALA A 913 14.89 24.52 5.87
CA ALA A 913 13.54 24.58 6.42
C ALA A 913 13.54 24.68 7.95
N ARG A 914 12.59 25.43 8.50
CA ARG A 914 12.31 25.50 9.95
C ARG A 914 10.83 25.23 10.21
N LEU A 915 10.49 24.13 10.87
CA LEU A 915 9.11 23.74 11.17
C LEU A 915 8.74 24.17 12.60
N ASN A 916 7.66 24.92 12.77
CA ASN A 916 7.13 25.22 14.11
C ASN A 916 6.11 24.14 14.51
N VAL A 917 6.44 23.32 15.50
CA VAL A 917 5.59 22.18 15.93
C VAL A 917 5.50 22.08 17.45
N GLN A 918 4.57 21.28 17.95
CA GLN A 918 4.46 21.00 19.38
C GLN A 918 5.48 19.92 19.80
N ALA A 919 6.09 20.06 20.97
CA ALA A 919 6.95 19.03 21.55
C ALA A 919 6.11 17.96 22.28
N LEU A 920 6.31 16.70 21.93
CA LEU A 920 5.84 15.54 22.68
C LEU A 920 7.04 14.85 23.34
N VAL A 921 7.28 15.13 24.62
CA VAL A 921 8.42 14.58 25.37
C VAL A 921 8.09 13.16 25.83
N THR A 922 8.83 12.15 25.33
CA THR A 922 8.49 10.73 25.54
C THR A 922 9.71 9.81 25.43
N GLU A 923 9.75 8.74 26.24
CA GLU A 923 10.80 7.71 26.19
C GLU A 923 10.67 6.75 24.99
N ARG A 924 9.64 6.93 24.16
CA ARG A 924 9.40 6.06 22.99
C ARG A 924 10.52 6.16 21.96
N VAL A 925 11.19 7.30 21.85
CA VAL A 925 12.33 7.54 20.94
C VAL A 925 13.66 7.58 21.70
N ALA A 926 14.74 7.18 21.04
CA ALA A 926 16.09 7.26 21.60
C ALA A 926 16.58 8.73 21.74
N PRO A 927 17.60 9.00 22.60
CA PRO A 927 18.12 10.37 22.78
C PRO A 927 18.63 11.05 21.49
N ASP A 928 19.11 10.28 20.54
CA ASP A 928 19.63 10.75 19.25
C ASP A 928 18.58 10.81 18.14
N THR A 929 17.32 10.50 18.44
CA THR A 929 16.27 10.31 17.42
C THR A 929 15.02 11.12 17.77
N VAL A 930 14.42 11.75 16.75
CA VAL A 930 13.12 12.39 16.81
C VAL A 930 12.17 11.82 15.78
N PHE A 931 10.87 11.88 16.06
CA PHE A 931 9.83 11.43 15.15
C PHE A 931 8.80 12.51 14.87
N LEU A 932 8.42 12.66 13.59
CA LEU A 932 7.39 13.59 13.15
C LEU A 932 6.37 12.88 12.24
N PRO A 933 5.05 12.99 12.49
CA PRO A 933 4.04 12.41 11.61
C PRO A 933 3.91 13.20 10.30
N PHE A 934 3.77 12.54 9.15
CA PHE A 934 3.78 13.23 7.84
C PHE A 934 2.41 13.72 7.34
N HIS A 935 1.35 13.56 8.12
CA HIS A 935 -0.04 13.82 7.69
C HIS A 935 -0.45 15.30 7.64
N PHE A 936 0.43 16.23 7.99
CA PHE A 936 0.05 17.62 8.22
C PHE A 936 0.46 18.53 7.06
N SER A 937 -0.33 19.58 6.85
CA SER A 937 -0.03 20.74 6.00
C SER A 937 -0.92 21.91 6.42
N GLY A 938 -0.70 23.10 5.84
CA GLY A 938 -1.47 24.30 6.16
C GLY A 938 -0.78 25.27 7.12
N ARG A 939 0.39 24.90 7.66
CA ARG A 939 1.39 25.87 8.13
C ARG A 939 2.66 25.73 7.29
N TRP A 940 3.35 26.83 7.07
CA TRP A 940 4.61 26.90 6.33
C TRP A 940 5.62 27.74 7.08
N GLN A 941 6.58 27.06 7.71
CA GLN A 941 7.66 27.69 8.46
C GLN A 941 7.17 28.69 9.52
N GLY A 942 6.16 28.28 10.29
CA GLY A 942 5.51 29.04 11.36
C GLY A 942 4.35 29.91 10.92
N LYS A 943 4.14 30.10 9.61
CA LYS A 943 3.03 30.92 9.09
C LYS A 943 1.81 30.05 8.76
N ASP A 944 0.62 30.50 9.14
CA ASP A 944 -0.62 29.84 8.73
C ASP A 944 -0.90 30.13 7.25
N LEU A 945 -1.28 29.11 6.48
CA LEU A 945 -1.60 29.23 5.06
C LEU A 945 -3.09 29.44 4.79
N LEU A 946 -3.92 29.61 5.83
CA LEU A 946 -5.39 29.70 5.73
C LEU A 946 -5.86 30.62 4.58
N GLU A 947 -5.27 31.79 4.41
CA GLU A 947 -5.69 32.77 3.39
C GLU A 947 -5.41 32.35 1.93
N HIS A 948 -4.62 31.29 1.73
CA HIS A 948 -4.24 30.76 0.43
C HIS A 948 -5.07 29.54 0.01
N TYR A 949 -5.88 29.00 0.93
CA TYR A 949 -6.85 27.98 0.58
C TYR A 949 -8.03 28.57 -0.19
N PRO A 950 -8.69 27.78 -1.07
CA PRO A 950 -10.00 28.14 -1.55
C PRO A 950 -10.99 28.29 -0.38
N GLU A 951 -11.91 29.24 -0.52
CA GLU A 951 -12.93 29.49 0.50
C GLU A 951 -13.73 28.22 0.79
N GLY A 952 -13.81 27.86 2.08
CA GLY A 952 -14.52 26.66 2.54
C GLY A 952 -13.83 25.33 2.26
N ALA A 953 -12.62 25.28 1.65
CA ALA A 953 -11.92 24.03 1.33
C ALA A 953 -10.60 23.84 2.10
N HIS A 954 -10.38 24.59 3.19
CA HIS A 954 -9.25 24.38 4.09
C HIS A 954 -9.52 23.19 5.03
N PRO A 955 -8.49 22.43 5.44
CA PRO A 955 -8.68 21.40 6.45
C PRO A 955 -8.99 22.04 7.81
N ILE A 956 -9.66 21.28 8.69
CA ILE A 956 -9.96 21.70 10.07
C ILE A 956 -8.65 21.79 10.86
N VAL A 957 -7.81 20.76 10.73
CA VAL A 957 -6.48 20.71 11.37
C VAL A 957 -5.41 21.17 10.40
N ARG A 958 -4.67 22.23 10.77
CA ARG A 958 -3.52 22.77 10.02
C ARG A 958 -2.23 22.58 10.81
N GLY A 959 -1.15 22.23 10.12
CA GLY A 959 0.16 21.99 10.73
C GLY A 959 1.29 22.03 9.72
N GLU A 960 2.53 21.88 10.20
CA GLU A 960 3.71 21.81 9.34
C GLU A 960 3.81 20.44 8.65
N ALA A 961 4.19 20.44 7.38
CA ALA A 961 4.57 19.20 6.70
C ALA A 961 6.01 18.84 7.06
N VAL A 962 6.25 17.64 7.63
CA VAL A 962 7.62 17.15 7.89
C VAL A 962 8.48 17.15 6.62
N ASN A 963 7.85 16.90 5.47
CA ASN A 963 8.55 16.81 4.21
C ASN A 963 8.99 18.15 3.61
N THR A 964 8.61 19.27 4.22
CA THR A 964 9.28 20.55 3.97
C THR A 964 10.73 20.51 4.47
N ALA A 965 11.01 19.73 5.52
CA ALA A 965 12.34 19.57 6.11
C ALA A 965 13.12 18.33 5.63
N THR A 966 12.48 17.35 4.99
CA THR A 966 13.20 16.19 4.43
C THR A 966 13.94 16.59 3.14
N GLY A 967 15.22 16.20 3.06
CA GLY A 967 16.14 16.60 1.99
C GLY A 967 16.25 15.59 0.87
N TYR A 968 17.35 15.70 0.11
CA TYR A 968 17.65 14.84 -1.02
C TYR A 968 18.02 13.40 -0.59
N GLY A 969 17.48 12.39 -1.26
CA GLY A 969 17.87 11.00 -1.06
C GLY A 969 16.86 10.03 -1.64
N TYR A 970 17.34 9.07 -2.42
CA TYR A 970 16.49 8.18 -3.20
C TYR A 970 17.04 6.76 -3.28
N ASP A 971 16.16 5.76 -3.39
CA ASP A 971 16.55 4.38 -3.65
C ASP A 971 17.21 4.24 -5.01
N ILE A 972 18.38 3.59 -5.07
CA ILE A 972 19.18 3.44 -6.29
C ILE A 972 18.45 2.77 -7.45
N VAL A 973 17.49 1.87 -7.16
CA VAL A 973 16.75 1.15 -8.19
C VAL A 973 15.53 1.94 -8.63
N THR A 974 14.73 2.40 -7.67
CA THR A 974 13.36 2.88 -7.92
C THR A 974 13.17 4.38 -7.69
N MET A 975 14.19 5.11 -7.28
CA MET A 975 14.08 6.52 -6.90
C MET A 975 13.08 6.78 -5.77
N MET A 976 12.78 5.79 -4.93
CA MET A 976 11.96 5.97 -3.73
C MET A 976 12.63 6.94 -2.76
N GLN A 977 11.91 7.95 -2.30
CA GLN A 977 12.44 8.95 -1.37
C GLN A 977 12.87 8.41 0.00
N GLU A 978 13.91 9.01 0.59
CA GLU A 978 14.43 8.71 1.93
C GLU A 978 13.80 9.62 3.00
N THR A 979 12.66 9.20 3.55
CA THR A 979 11.95 9.96 4.60
C THR A 979 12.05 9.32 5.99
N LYS A 980 12.65 8.14 6.09
CA LYS A 980 12.83 7.42 7.36
C LYS A 980 14.13 7.77 8.05
N THR A 981 15.14 8.22 7.31
CA THR A 981 16.44 8.54 7.88
C THR A 981 16.95 9.85 7.30
N GLN A 982 16.70 10.93 8.02
CA GLN A 982 17.19 12.28 7.75
C GLN A 982 17.85 12.84 9.02
N ILE A 983 18.36 14.06 8.99
CA ILE A 983 18.92 14.73 10.17
C ILE A 983 18.27 16.09 10.42
N CYS A 984 18.19 16.48 11.69
CA CYS A 984 17.65 17.77 12.10
C CYS A 984 18.32 18.26 13.40
N ASN A 985 17.98 19.50 13.75
CA ASN A 985 18.15 20.04 15.09
C ASN A 985 16.78 20.46 15.62
N VAL A 986 16.63 20.43 16.94
CA VAL A 986 15.43 20.88 17.63
C VAL A 986 15.82 21.90 18.69
N GLU A 987 15.12 23.03 18.72
CA GLU A 987 15.31 24.10 19.69
C GLU A 987 13.95 24.62 20.18
N ARG A 988 13.95 25.27 21.34
CA ARG A 988 12.74 25.93 21.86
C ARG A 988 12.34 27.08 20.93
N ALA A 989 11.03 27.18 20.66
CA ALA A 989 10.50 28.22 19.77
C ALA A 989 10.37 29.60 20.41
#